data_AF-A0AAD9IH48-F1
#
_entry.id   AF-A0AAD9IH48-F1
#
_cell.length_a   1.000
_cell.length_b   1.000
_cell.length_c   1.000
_cell.angle_alpha   90.00
_cell.angle_beta   90.00
_cell.angle_gamma   90.00
#
_symmetry.space_group_name_H-M   'P 1'
#
loop_
_entity.id
_entity.type
_entity.pdbx_description
1 polymer ?
#
loop_
_entity_poly.entity_id
_entity_poly.type
_entity_poly.pdbx_seq_one_letter_code
_entity_poly.pdbx_strand_id
1 'polypeptide(L)'
;MLPAGKADITGPIADVNLMGYANPGQFAGGLLTRLYARSLIVADANRSDERWVFVNMDAGMASQAVTFTVIAQLRERYGDLYSERNVALSGTHTHSGPSGYLQHLVYGVLSLGFYKPTFDVLVEGVVQSIVEAHESLRPGSLGTAAGELLNANINRSPTAYLHNPPEERALYEHDIDKEMTLLRVDDGGDSSEEPRAVFSWFPVHGTSVNNTNTLVNGDNKGVASQIFEKAHRGTVAAFCQANVGDTSPNVLGARCRDTGEPCDAVHSTCNGRVAECIGRGPAWPDDVASCRIIAERQAEAAEQLTRDAATRTVSGPVDSRHAFLYMPGMEVAASNFTHAGRACKAAMGMSFAAGTTDGPGAFDFKQGDTNGTAFWRLVRNFITKPGPEQIACHAPKPILLDVGEMHFPYDWAPSVVEVGVLRAGDFAVLAVPGELTTMAGRRLRRAVRAALDGAWGPRPTLVVAGLTNTYSSYVTTFEEYQAQRYEGGFTLFGPHTLDVYIQEITRLVRDMVAGAPPEPERVRPPNLLAKQWSLVPPVVTDSAGWGGAFGKAVEDVAPGAAYQPGDTVKVTFQSACPRNNVRRSTFLTVERWVGPARGGRPGAEPHISAQDQGWEVVATDDDWATRFAWYRHHDWSPLSFAGVSWIIPQDTLPGRYRIGHHGDAKHILGSVEPFSGYSSEFVVGGASTQARKLPFVGALVRWWRRMVAIVSP
;
A
#
# COMPACT_ATOMS: atom_id res chain seq x y z
N MET A 1 -6.95 -21.55 17.79
CA MET A 1 -5.99 -20.62 18.43
C MET A 1 -5.75 -19.47 17.49
N LEU A 2 -5.73 -18.24 18.01
CA LEU A 2 -5.76 -17.01 17.23
C LEU A 2 -4.76 -15.99 17.81
N PRO A 3 -3.72 -15.61 17.06
CA PRO A 3 -2.86 -14.50 17.42
C PRO A 3 -2.63 -13.51 16.27
N ALA A 4 -2.13 -12.35 16.62
CA ALA A 4 -1.72 -11.32 15.68
C ALA A 4 -0.37 -10.71 16.06
N GLY A 5 0.40 -10.30 15.05
CA GLY A 5 1.69 -9.66 15.19
C GLY A 5 1.85 -8.48 14.23
N LYS A 6 2.72 -7.53 14.57
CA LYS A 6 2.95 -6.30 13.79
C LYS A 6 4.41 -5.90 13.87
N ALA A 7 5.06 -5.78 12.71
CA ALA A 7 6.46 -5.35 12.65
C ALA A 7 6.69 -4.30 11.55
N ASP A 8 7.65 -3.41 11.80
CA ASP A 8 8.08 -2.38 10.84
C ASP A 8 8.76 -3.03 9.62
N ILE A 9 8.32 -2.62 8.43
CA ILE A 9 8.89 -3.00 7.12
C ILE A 9 9.32 -1.77 6.31
N THR A 10 9.46 -0.61 6.95
CA THR A 10 9.88 0.64 6.31
C THR A 10 11.28 0.50 5.75
N GLY A 11 11.36 0.39 4.43
CA GLY A 11 12.62 0.35 3.71
C GLY A 11 13.30 1.73 3.63
N PRO A 12 14.27 1.87 2.73
CA PRO A 12 14.98 3.13 2.50
C PRO A 12 14.04 4.29 2.13
N ILE A 13 14.22 5.42 2.81
CA ILE A 13 13.40 6.63 2.63
C ILE A 13 14.10 7.74 1.82
N ALA A 14 15.20 7.42 1.14
CA ALA A 14 16.01 8.37 0.37
C ALA A 14 16.63 7.71 -0.87
N ASP A 15 16.65 8.39 -2.02
CA ASP A 15 17.30 7.98 -3.28
C ASP A 15 16.88 6.58 -3.82
N VAL A 16 15.76 6.03 -3.37
CA VAL A 16 15.18 4.78 -3.90
C VAL A 16 13.82 5.11 -4.52
N ASN A 17 13.58 4.64 -5.74
CA ASN A 17 12.32 4.92 -6.45
C ASN A 17 11.13 4.35 -5.67
N LEU A 18 9.97 5.03 -5.70
CA LEU A 18 8.75 4.53 -5.09
C LEU A 18 8.02 3.57 -6.03
N MET A 19 7.53 2.45 -5.49
CA MET A 19 6.87 1.39 -6.26
C MET A 19 5.40 1.74 -6.49
N GLY A 20 4.91 1.55 -7.72
CA GLY A 20 3.49 1.69 -8.07
C GLY A 20 3.29 2.46 -9.37
N TYR A 21 3.54 3.78 -9.35
CA TYR A 21 3.24 4.67 -10.47
C TYR A 21 4.11 4.51 -11.71
N ALA A 22 5.17 3.68 -11.66
CA ALA A 22 6.12 3.52 -12.75
C ALA A 22 6.72 4.86 -13.23
N ASN A 23 6.88 5.82 -12.31
CA ASN A 23 7.46 7.13 -12.60
C ASN A 23 8.99 7.07 -12.34
N PRO A 24 9.85 7.17 -13.38
CA PRO A 24 11.30 7.07 -13.20
C PRO A 24 11.90 8.24 -12.40
N GLY A 25 11.16 9.33 -12.19
CA GLY A 25 11.59 10.49 -11.39
C GLY A 25 11.11 10.47 -9.94
N GLN A 26 10.28 9.51 -9.52
CA GLN A 26 9.67 9.50 -8.19
C GLN A 26 10.56 8.79 -7.16
N PHE A 27 11.61 9.46 -6.71
CA PHE A 27 12.49 8.94 -5.67
C PHE A 27 12.02 9.34 -4.27
N ALA A 28 12.19 8.42 -3.31
CA ALA A 28 12.01 8.71 -1.91
C ALA A 28 12.93 9.86 -1.49
N GLY A 29 12.36 10.82 -0.78
CA GLY A 29 13.03 12.00 -0.22
C GLY A 29 12.54 12.28 1.19
N GLY A 30 12.11 11.25 1.92
CA GLY A 30 11.60 11.38 3.28
C GLY A 30 10.53 10.36 3.65
N LEU A 31 9.88 10.61 4.78
CA LEU A 31 8.90 9.76 5.43
C LEU A 31 7.70 10.60 5.89
N LEU A 32 6.50 10.14 5.56
CA LEU A 32 5.22 10.66 6.02
C LEU A 32 4.64 9.74 7.11
N THR A 33 4.64 8.43 6.88
CA THR A 33 4.28 7.42 7.89
C THR A 33 5.08 6.13 7.67
N ARG A 34 5.35 5.39 8.75
CA ARG A 34 5.99 4.07 8.68
C ARG A 34 5.09 3.05 7.97
N LEU A 35 5.72 1.99 7.48
CA LEU A 35 5.10 0.85 6.80
C LEU A 35 5.18 -0.37 7.69
N TYR A 36 4.10 -1.15 7.81
CA TYR A 36 4.05 -2.33 8.68
C TYR A 36 3.61 -3.60 7.94
N ALA A 37 4.14 -4.74 8.39
CA ALA A 37 3.55 -6.06 8.14
C ALA A 37 2.69 -6.44 9.34
N ARG A 38 1.44 -6.84 9.07
CA ARG A 38 0.47 -7.28 10.08
C ARG A 38 0.03 -8.70 9.77
N SER A 39 0.30 -9.61 10.69
CA SER A 39 0.10 -11.04 10.52
C SER A 39 -1.04 -11.56 11.37
N LEU A 40 -1.88 -12.41 10.80
CA LEU A 40 -2.89 -13.21 11.49
C LEU A 40 -2.59 -14.69 11.30
N ILE A 41 -2.58 -15.45 12.39
CA ILE A 41 -2.53 -16.92 12.33
C ILE A 41 -3.89 -17.47 12.78
N VAL A 42 -4.41 -18.45 12.04
CA VAL A 42 -5.57 -19.21 12.50
C VAL A 42 -5.18 -20.67 12.51
N ALA A 43 -5.26 -21.29 13.69
CA ALA A 43 -4.97 -22.70 13.88
C ALA A 43 -6.17 -23.42 14.51
N ASP A 44 -6.47 -24.63 14.04
CA ASP A 44 -7.51 -25.47 14.63
C ASP A 44 -7.14 -25.78 16.10
N ALA A 45 -8.11 -25.69 17.01
CA ALA A 45 -7.86 -25.89 18.44
C ALA A 45 -7.53 -27.36 18.77
N ASN A 46 -8.06 -28.31 17.99
CA ASN A 46 -7.86 -29.74 18.19
C ASN A 46 -6.75 -30.31 17.30
N ARG A 47 -6.44 -29.64 16.18
CA ARG A 47 -5.37 -30.01 15.23
C ARG A 47 -4.50 -28.80 14.92
N SER A 48 -3.67 -28.42 15.88
CA SER A 48 -2.91 -27.17 15.79
C SER A 48 -1.97 -27.10 14.57
N ASP A 49 -1.62 -28.22 13.97
CA ASP A 49 -0.89 -28.35 12.70
C ASP A 49 -1.72 -27.87 11.48
N GLU A 50 -3.04 -28.02 11.53
CA GLU A 50 -3.96 -27.38 10.58
C GLU A 50 -4.08 -25.90 10.91
N ARG A 51 -3.26 -25.11 10.24
CA ARG A 51 -3.18 -23.66 10.41
C ARG A 51 -2.87 -22.96 9.11
N TRP A 52 -3.17 -21.67 9.06
CA TRP A 52 -2.69 -20.77 8.03
C TRP A 52 -2.27 -19.42 8.60
N VAL A 53 -1.47 -18.70 7.83
CA VAL A 53 -0.97 -17.36 8.09
C VAL A 53 -1.38 -16.45 6.95
N PHE A 54 -2.00 -15.33 7.27
CA PHE A 54 -2.27 -14.25 6.34
C PHE A 54 -1.52 -13.00 6.81
N VAL A 55 -0.71 -12.42 5.93
CA VAL A 55 0.07 -11.20 6.21
C VAL A 55 -0.37 -10.09 5.29
N ASN A 56 -0.77 -8.95 5.86
CA ASN A 56 -1.04 -7.73 5.12
C ASN A 56 0.15 -6.77 5.30
N MET A 57 0.76 -6.35 4.20
CA MET A 57 1.97 -5.53 4.17
C MET A 57 1.65 -4.16 3.60
N ASP A 58 2.07 -3.09 4.27
CA ASP A 58 2.09 -1.73 3.72
C ASP A 58 3.12 -1.59 2.60
N ALA A 59 2.86 -2.26 1.47
CA ALA A 59 3.69 -2.35 0.29
C ALA A 59 2.82 -2.35 -0.98
N GLY A 60 3.43 -2.02 -2.13
CA GLY A 60 2.74 -2.00 -3.42
C GLY A 60 2.15 -3.36 -3.81
N MET A 61 2.87 -4.45 -3.59
CA MET A 61 2.38 -5.79 -3.92
C MET A 61 3.18 -6.84 -3.16
N ALA A 62 2.67 -8.07 -3.09
CA ALA A 62 3.48 -9.20 -2.66
C ALA A 62 4.56 -9.56 -3.71
N SER A 63 5.59 -10.24 -3.24
CA SER A 63 6.71 -10.70 -4.06
C SER A 63 6.95 -12.18 -3.85
N GLN A 64 7.04 -12.91 -4.95
CA GLN A 64 7.33 -14.33 -4.95
C GLN A 64 8.69 -14.63 -4.29
N ALA A 65 9.69 -13.78 -4.51
CA ALA A 65 10.99 -13.90 -3.88
C ALA A 65 10.95 -13.63 -2.37
N VAL A 66 10.13 -12.67 -1.93
CA VAL A 66 9.91 -12.42 -0.49
C VAL A 66 9.23 -13.64 0.13
N THR A 67 8.19 -14.17 -0.51
CA THR A 67 7.44 -15.34 -0.05
C THR A 67 8.34 -16.55 0.18
N PHE A 68 9.21 -16.90 -0.80
CA PHE A 68 10.16 -18.02 -0.62
C PHE A 68 11.16 -17.80 0.50
N THR A 69 11.67 -16.57 0.62
CA THR A 69 12.68 -16.26 1.62
C THR A 69 12.08 -16.28 3.03
N VAL A 70 10.87 -15.77 3.18
CA VAL A 70 10.09 -15.85 4.43
C VAL A 70 9.83 -17.31 4.80
N ILE A 71 9.32 -18.13 3.87
CA ILE A 71 9.06 -19.55 4.13
C ILE A 71 10.34 -20.30 4.48
N ALA A 72 11.46 -20.02 3.80
CA ALA A 72 12.74 -20.64 4.13
C ALA A 72 13.19 -20.30 5.56
N GLN A 73 13.11 -19.03 5.97
CA GLN A 73 13.46 -18.61 7.34
C GLN A 73 12.49 -19.16 8.39
N LEU A 74 11.20 -19.27 8.08
CA LEU A 74 10.23 -19.91 8.97
C LEU A 74 10.49 -21.41 9.10
N ARG A 75 10.91 -22.09 8.01
CA ARG A 75 11.27 -23.51 8.03
C ARG A 75 12.49 -23.78 8.92
N GLU A 76 13.48 -22.90 8.91
CA GLU A 76 14.63 -23.00 9.83
C GLU A 76 14.22 -22.92 11.31
N ARG A 77 13.16 -22.18 11.63
CA ARG A 77 12.68 -21.96 13.01
C ARG A 77 11.65 -22.99 13.48
N TYR A 78 10.73 -23.36 12.60
CA TYR A 78 9.51 -24.11 12.93
C TYR A 78 9.33 -25.40 12.12
N GLY A 79 10.34 -25.82 11.35
CA GLY A 79 10.25 -27.00 10.49
C GLY A 79 9.20 -26.84 9.39
N ASP A 80 8.49 -27.91 9.05
CA ASP A 80 7.51 -27.91 7.94
C ASP A 80 6.14 -27.30 8.30
N LEU A 81 6.04 -26.61 9.44
CA LEU A 81 4.80 -26.01 9.93
C LEU A 81 4.27 -24.90 9.01
N TYR A 82 5.18 -24.18 8.34
CA TYR A 82 4.87 -23.10 7.42
C TYR A 82 5.42 -23.41 6.02
N SER A 83 4.54 -23.36 5.03
CA SER A 83 4.84 -23.65 3.63
C SER A 83 3.96 -22.82 2.71
N GLU A 84 4.19 -22.96 1.40
CA GLU A 84 3.39 -22.33 0.35
C GLU A 84 1.90 -22.70 0.47
N ARG A 85 1.58 -23.86 1.06
CA ARG A 85 0.21 -24.31 1.32
C ARG A 85 -0.56 -23.39 2.26
N ASN A 86 0.12 -22.77 3.23
CA ASN A 86 -0.55 -22.14 4.36
C ASN A 86 -0.02 -20.75 4.73
N VAL A 87 0.89 -20.18 3.94
CA VAL A 87 1.35 -18.80 4.10
C VAL A 87 0.91 -17.96 2.90
N ALA A 88 0.18 -16.88 3.19
CA ALA A 88 -0.21 -15.89 2.19
C ALA A 88 0.27 -14.49 2.60
N LEU A 89 1.03 -13.84 1.72
CA LEU A 89 1.50 -12.46 1.89
C LEU A 89 0.76 -11.56 0.90
N SER A 90 0.13 -10.49 1.35
CA SER A 90 -0.67 -9.58 0.53
C SER A 90 -0.20 -8.13 0.73
N GLY A 91 -0.16 -7.35 -0.35
CA GLY A 91 0.11 -5.91 -0.28
C GLY A 91 -1.15 -5.08 -0.05
N THR A 92 -1.06 -3.98 0.69
CA THR A 92 -2.10 -2.94 0.74
C THR A 92 -2.19 -2.13 -0.55
N HIS A 93 -1.25 -2.32 -1.47
CA HIS A 93 -1.16 -1.58 -2.71
C HIS A 93 -0.98 -0.08 -2.53
N THR A 94 -0.18 0.32 -1.54
CA THR A 94 0.36 1.69 -1.47
C THR A 94 1.33 1.94 -2.63
N HIS A 95 1.16 3.06 -3.33
CA HIS A 95 2.08 3.53 -4.38
C HIS A 95 3.19 4.44 -3.84
N SER A 96 3.36 4.49 -2.52
CA SER A 96 4.36 5.32 -1.82
C SER A 96 5.35 4.51 -0.97
N GLY A 97 5.50 3.21 -1.23
CA GLY A 97 6.53 2.37 -0.61
C GLY A 97 7.81 2.27 -1.46
N PRO A 98 8.99 2.03 -0.88
CA PRO A 98 10.23 1.86 -1.64
C PRO A 98 10.20 0.63 -2.54
N SER A 99 10.77 0.75 -3.74
CA SER A 99 10.88 -0.33 -4.74
C SER A 99 12.09 -1.25 -4.52
N GLY A 100 12.33 -2.17 -5.46
CA GLY A 100 13.52 -3.01 -5.51
C GLY A 100 13.41 -4.36 -4.81
N TYR A 101 12.19 -4.90 -4.63
CA TYR A 101 11.96 -6.19 -3.96
C TYR A 101 11.26 -7.24 -4.84
N LEU A 102 10.93 -6.91 -6.09
CA LEU A 102 10.35 -7.83 -7.07
C LEU A 102 11.45 -8.47 -7.92
N GLN A 103 11.34 -9.77 -8.18
CA GLN A 103 12.39 -10.54 -8.86
C GLN A 103 12.33 -10.52 -10.39
N HIS A 104 11.16 -10.23 -10.97
CA HIS A 104 10.96 -10.19 -12.41
C HIS A 104 11.33 -8.82 -12.97
N LEU A 105 12.07 -8.82 -14.07
CA LEU A 105 12.78 -7.63 -14.54
C LEU A 105 11.85 -6.47 -14.88
N VAL A 106 10.68 -6.72 -15.46
CA VAL A 106 9.79 -5.65 -15.93
C VAL A 106 9.36 -4.71 -14.82
N TYR A 107 9.28 -5.21 -13.58
CA TYR A 107 8.90 -4.41 -12.41
C TYR A 107 10.08 -3.65 -11.77
N GLY A 108 11.32 -3.94 -12.20
CA GLY A 108 12.54 -3.30 -11.69
C GLY A 108 13.18 -2.30 -12.63
N VAL A 109 12.87 -2.32 -13.95
CA VAL A 109 13.58 -1.48 -14.94
C VAL A 109 13.53 0.01 -14.58
N LEU A 110 12.34 0.54 -14.27
CA LEU A 110 12.14 1.96 -13.99
C LEU A 110 12.63 2.37 -12.58
N SER A 111 12.85 1.40 -11.70
CA SER A 111 13.35 1.61 -10.34
C SER A 111 14.84 1.38 -10.18
N LEU A 112 15.59 1.25 -11.28
CA LEU A 112 17.02 0.92 -11.28
C LEU A 112 17.34 -0.47 -10.69
N GLY A 113 16.41 -1.41 -10.81
CA GLY A 113 16.60 -2.82 -10.49
C GLY A 113 16.23 -3.19 -9.05
N PHE A 114 16.78 -4.31 -8.60
CA PHE A 114 16.60 -4.85 -7.25
C PHE A 114 17.44 -4.05 -6.25
N TYR A 115 16.93 -3.82 -5.04
CA TYR A 115 17.66 -3.16 -3.97
C TYR A 115 17.60 -4.00 -2.70
N LYS A 116 18.70 -4.71 -2.44
CA LYS A 116 18.80 -5.69 -1.36
C LYS A 116 18.40 -5.14 0.02
N PRO A 117 18.76 -3.90 0.43
CA PRO A 117 18.29 -3.36 1.71
C PRO A 117 16.77 -3.21 1.81
N THR A 118 16.06 -2.84 0.73
CA THR A 118 14.58 -2.84 0.75
C THR A 118 14.05 -4.26 0.95
N PHE A 119 14.60 -5.21 0.18
CA PHE A 119 14.17 -6.61 0.24
C PHE A 119 14.41 -7.24 1.62
N ASP A 120 15.61 -7.05 2.19
CA ASP A 120 15.98 -7.64 3.48
C ASP A 120 15.10 -7.11 4.61
N VAL A 121 14.87 -5.79 4.68
CA VAL A 121 13.99 -5.17 5.70
C VAL A 121 12.56 -5.69 5.59
N LEU A 122 12.06 -5.83 4.36
CA LEU A 122 10.72 -6.36 4.11
C LEU A 122 10.61 -7.81 4.57
N VAL A 123 11.55 -8.69 4.20
CA VAL A 123 11.58 -10.09 4.63
C VAL A 123 11.69 -10.19 6.14
N GLU A 124 12.62 -9.48 6.76
CA GLU A 124 12.84 -9.50 8.21
C GLU A 124 11.60 -9.04 8.98
N GLY A 125 10.96 -7.95 8.55
CA GLY A 125 9.75 -7.45 9.22
C GLY A 125 8.56 -8.40 9.03
N VAL A 126 8.40 -9.00 7.84
CA VAL A 126 7.37 -10.03 7.63
C VAL A 126 7.61 -11.23 8.55
N VAL A 127 8.83 -11.79 8.57
CA VAL A 127 9.18 -12.91 9.46
C VAL A 127 8.94 -12.53 10.92
N GLN A 128 9.35 -11.34 11.34
CA GLN A 128 9.15 -10.86 12.71
C GLN A 128 7.65 -10.77 13.07
N SER A 129 6.81 -10.23 12.19
CA SER A 129 5.36 -10.16 12.45
C SER A 129 4.72 -11.55 12.57
N ILE A 130 5.18 -12.54 11.79
CA ILE A 130 4.71 -13.92 11.88
C ILE A 130 5.21 -14.59 13.15
N VAL A 131 6.46 -14.36 13.55
CA VAL A 131 7.03 -14.85 14.81
C VAL A 131 6.27 -14.28 16.00
N GLU A 132 6.00 -12.99 16.04
CA GLU A 132 5.18 -12.37 17.10
C GLU A 132 3.78 -12.95 17.18
N ALA A 133 3.16 -13.23 16.02
CA ALA A 133 1.88 -13.92 16.00
C ALA A 133 2.03 -15.38 16.51
N HIS A 134 3.01 -16.14 16.03
CA HIS A 134 3.25 -17.52 16.46
C HIS A 134 3.45 -17.64 17.97
N GLU A 135 4.35 -16.82 18.53
CA GLU A 135 4.69 -16.85 19.96
C GLU A 135 3.57 -16.34 20.87
N SER A 136 2.54 -15.69 20.30
CA SER A 136 1.35 -15.24 21.05
C SER A 136 0.12 -16.12 20.86
N LEU A 137 0.27 -17.31 20.24
CA LEU A 137 -0.81 -18.29 20.03
C LEU A 137 -1.54 -18.62 21.34
N ARG A 138 -2.87 -18.42 21.32
CA ARG A 138 -3.76 -18.75 22.45
C ARG A 138 -5.17 -19.06 21.97
N PRO A 139 -6.02 -19.68 22.82
CA PRO A 139 -7.44 -19.84 22.53
C PRO A 139 -8.12 -18.47 22.31
N GLY A 140 -9.11 -18.44 21.43
CA GLY A 140 -9.84 -17.23 21.06
C GLY A 140 -11.01 -17.54 20.12
N SER A 141 -11.77 -16.52 19.75
CA SER A 141 -12.89 -16.62 18.81
C SER A 141 -12.74 -15.68 17.62
N LEU A 142 -13.31 -16.10 16.49
CA LEU A 142 -13.43 -15.28 15.29
C LEU A 142 -14.86 -14.78 15.15
N GLY A 143 -15.00 -13.49 14.86
CA GLY A 143 -16.26 -12.85 14.49
C GLY A 143 -16.18 -12.25 13.09
N THR A 144 -17.28 -12.15 12.36
CA THR A 144 -17.26 -11.49 11.05
C THR A 144 -18.51 -10.67 10.77
N ALA A 145 -18.33 -9.52 10.13
CA ALA A 145 -19.40 -8.66 9.67
C ALA A 145 -19.08 -8.09 8.29
N ALA A 146 -20.10 -7.63 7.59
CA ALA A 146 -19.96 -6.91 6.34
C ALA A 146 -20.95 -5.75 6.29
N GLY A 147 -20.55 -4.65 5.65
CA GLY A 147 -21.37 -3.45 5.56
C GLY A 147 -20.93 -2.55 4.42
N GLU A 148 -21.81 -1.64 4.01
CA GLU A 148 -21.56 -0.74 2.90
C GLU A 148 -20.70 0.46 3.32
N LEU A 149 -19.66 0.75 2.55
CA LEU A 149 -18.81 1.93 2.65
C LEU A 149 -18.91 2.75 1.38
N LEU A 150 -19.65 3.85 1.46
CA LEU A 150 -19.85 4.80 0.37
C LEU A 150 -18.78 5.90 0.38
N ASN A 151 -18.62 6.57 -0.77
CA ASN A 151 -17.71 7.69 -0.95
C ASN A 151 -16.24 7.42 -0.61
N ALA A 152 -15.80 6.16 -0.51
CA ALA A 152 -14.40 5.81 -0.30
C ALA A 152 -13.69 5.33 -1.58
N ASN A 153 -14.46 4.93 -2.60
CA ASN A 153 -13.96 4.49 -3.89
C ASN A 153 -14.88 4.90 -5.06
N ILE A 154 -14.33 4.93 -6.26
CA ILE A 154 -15.05 5.02 -7.55
C ILE A 154 -14.44 4.06 -8.57
N ASN A 155 -15.20 3.68 -9.61
CA ASN A 155 -14.64 2.93 -10.74
C ASN A 155 -13.83 3.88 -11.65
N ARG A 156 -12.57 3.55 -11.95
CA ARG A 156 -11.69 4.35 -12.83
C ARG A 156 -11.71 3.91 -14.30
N SER A 157 -12.40 2.80 -14.60
CA SER A 157 -12.60 2.24 -15.94
C SER A 157 -14.08 1.85 -16.17
N PRO A 158 -15.05 2.76 -15.93
CA PRO A 158 -16.48 2.42 -16.00
C PRO A 158 -16.91 1.96 -17.39
N THR A 159 -16.29 2.46 -18.46
CA THR A 159 -16.61 2.02 -19.82
C THR A 159 -16.22 0.57 -20.08
N ALA A 160 -15.15 0.05 -19.45
CA ALA A 160 -14.82 -1.37 -19.52
C ALA A 160 -15.81 -2.22 -18.71
N TYR A 161 -16.22 -1.75 -17.52
CA TYR A 161 -17.27 -2.43 -16.74
C TYR A 161 -18.57 -2.60 -17.53
N LEU A 162 -18.95 -1.61 -18.34
CA LEU A 162 -20.16 -1.64 -19.18
C LEU A 162 -20.13 -2.74 -20.27
N HIS A 163 -18.97 -3.31 -20.60
CA HIS A 163 -18.88 -4.44 -21.52
C HIS A 163 -19.36 -5.75 -20.90
N ASN A 164 -19.39 -5.87 -19.57
CA ASN A 164 -19.98 -7.05 -18.92
C ASN A 164 -21.49 -7.17 -19.26
N PRO A 165 -22.04 -8.39 -19.32
CA PRO A 165 -23.43 -8.61 -19.73
C PRO A 165 -24.43 -7.77 -18.93
N PRO A 166 -25.39 -7.08 -19.58
CA PRO A 166 -26.35 -6.21 -18.90
C PRO A 166 -27.11 -6.90 -17.76
N GLU A 167 -27.50 -8.15 -17.96
CA GLU A 167 -28.20 -8.98 -16.98
C GLU A 167 -27.34 -9.31 -15.75
N GLU A 168 -26.02 -9.46 -15.92
CA GLU A 168 -25.09 -9.65 -14.80
C GLU A 168 -24.89 -8.35 -14.04
N ARG A 169 -24.74 -7.23 -14.76
CA ARG A 169 -24.61 -5.90 -14.14
C ARG A 169 -25.83 -5.52 -13.32
N ALA A 170 -27.03 -5.89 -13.77
CA ALA A 170 -28.29 -5.64 -13.08
C ALA A 170 -28.43 -6.35 -11.71
N LEU A 171 -27.54 -7.31 -11.40
CA LEU A 171 -27.48 -7.96 -10.08
C LEU A 171 -26.84 -7.08 -8.99
N TYR A 172 -26.21 -5.97 -9.39
CA TYR A 172 -25.46 -5.11 -8.48
C TYR A 172 -25.93 -3.67 -8.64
N GLU A 173 -26.04 -2.97 -7.52
CA GLU A 173 -26.43 -1.55 -7.50
C GLU A 173 -25.33 -0.65 -8.07
N HIS A 174 -24.06 -0.99 -7.77
CA HIS A 174 -22.90 -0.17 -8.11
C HIS A 174 -21.97 -0.88 -9.10
N ASP A 175 -21.27 -0.10 -9.92
CA ASP A 175 -20.22 -0.56 -10.85
C ASP A 175 -18.88 -0.86 -10.16
N ILE A 176 -18.87 -0.77 -8.83
CA ILE A 176 -17.74 -1.05 -7.95
C ILE A 176 -18.26 -1.71 -6.67
N ASP A 177 -17.44 -2.53 -6.02
CA ASP A 177 -17.82 -3.09 -4.72
C ASP A 177 -17.76 -2.02 -3.62
N LYS A 178 -18.90 -1.82 -2.95
CA LYS A 178 -19.05 -0.93 -1.78
C LYS A 178 -19.03 -1.69 -0.45
N GLU A 179 -19.05 -3.01 -0.47
CA GLU A 179 -19.04 -3.82 0.74
C GLU A 179 -17.61 -3.91 1.33
N MET A 180 -17.46 -3.50 2.59
CA MET A 180 -16.31 -3.84 3.43
C MET A 180 -16.67 -5.09 4.24
N THR A 181 -15.80 -6.09 4.23
CA THR A 181 -15.90 -7.27 5.11
C THR A 181 -14.84 -7.19 6.20
N LEU A 182 -15.22 -7.44 7.45
CA LEU A 182 -14.32 -7.44 8.59
C LEU A 182 -14.30 -8.81 9.28
N LEU A 183 -13.10 -9.25 9.64
CA LEU A 183 -12.83 -10.37 10.53
C LEU A 183 -12.28 -9.81 11.85
N ARG A 184 -13.01 -10.05 12.93
CA ARG A 184 -12.66 -9.71 14.31
C ARG A 184 -12.03 -10.92 14.99
N VAL A 185 -10.99 -10.68 15.76
CA VAL A 185 -10.28 -11.70 16.54
C VAL A 185 -10.33 -11.31 18.01
N ASP A 186 -10.89 -12.17 18.85
CA ASP A 186 -10.98 -11.95 20.30
C ASP A 186 -10.16 -12.99 21.08
N ASP A 187 -9.61 -12.58 22.21
CA ASP A 187 -8.90 -13.47 23.13
C ASP A 187 -9.89 -14.39 23.90
N GLY A 188 -9.46 -15.60 24.25
CA GLY A 188 -10.29 -16.55 24.99
C GLY A 188 -10.25 -16.29 26.50
N GLY A 189 -11.41 -16.02 27.11
CA GLY A 189 -11.59 -15.86 28.56
C GLY A 189 -11.63 -14.38 28.99
N ASP A 190 -12.86 -13.90 29.23
CA ASP A 190 -13.31 -12.51 29.32
C ASP A 190 -13.29 -11.75 27.98
N SER A 191 -14.49 -11.36 27.55
CA SER A 191 -14.69 -10.44 26.42
C SER A 191 -14.08 -9.09 26.79
N SER A 192 -12.82 -8.86 26.41
CA SER A 192 -12.36 -7.49 26.29
C SER A 192 -13.29 -6.77 25.31
N GLU A 193 -13.71 -5.56 25.66
CA GLU A 193 -14.44 -4.68 24.74
C GLU A 193 -13.64 -4.52 23.43
N GLU A 194 -12.31 -4.49 23.60
CA GLU A 194 -11.29 -4.35 22.58
C GLU A 194 -10.89 -5.69 21.91
N PRO A 195 -10.96 -5.81 20.58
CA PRO A 195 -10.51 -7.01 19.88
C PRO A 195 -8.98 -7.12 19.90
N ARG A 196 -8.45 -8.34 19.88
CA ARG A 196 -7.00 -8.57 19.72
C ARG A 196 -6.50 -8.14 18.35
N ALA A 197 -7.30 -8.38 17.31
CA ALA A 197 -7.01 -7.95 15.96
C ALA A 197 -8.28 -7.75 15.12
N VAL A 198 -8.16 -6.89 14.12
CA VAL A 198 -9.18 -6.72 13.07
C VAL A 198 -8.52 -6.76 11.71
N PHE A 199 -9.11 -7.50 10.78
CA PHE A 199 -8.69 -7.56 9.38
C PHE A 199 -9.89 -7.18 8.52
N SER A 200 -9.78 -6.11 7.74
CA SER A 200 -10.85 -5.62 6.87
C SER A 200 -10.45 -5.75 5.40
N TRP A 201 -11.38 -6.16 4.54
CA TRP A 201 -11.20 -6.23 3.09
C TRP A 201 -12.14 -5.25 2.41
N PHE A 202 -11.58 -4.29 1.69
CA PHE A 202 -12.33 -3.28 0.94
C PHE A 202 -11.53 -2.83 -0.29
N PRO A 203 -12.10 -2.82 -1.51
CA PRO A 203 -11.35 -2.50 -2.71
C PRO A 203 -11.24 -0.98 -2.93
N VAL A 204 -10.07 -0.43 -2.61
CA VAL A 204 -9.69 0.95 -2.94
C VAL A 204 -8.17 1.01 -3.14
N HIS A 205 -7.70 1.49 -4.29
CA HIS A 205 -6.27 1.64 -4.57
C HIS A 205 -5.57 2.51 -3.51
N GLY A 206 -4.31 2.17 -3.17
CA GLY A 206 -3.44 3.03 -2.35
C GLY A 206 -2.78 4.12 -3.18
N THR A 207 -3.61 4.93 -3.86
CA THR A 207 -3.22 6.02 -4.77
C THR A 207 -3.89 7.34 -4.40
N SER A 208 -4.21 7.55 -3.12
CA SER A 208 -4.67 8.85 -2.65
C SER A 208 -3.57 9.90 -2.75
N VAL A 209 -2.33 9.50 -2.44
CA VAL A 209 -1.13 10.33 -2.59
C VAL A 209 -0.55 10.11 -3.99
N ASN A 210 -0.55 11.15 -4.82
CA ASN A 210 -0.20 11.06 -6.24
C ASN A 210 1.32 10.85 -6.52
N ASN A 211 1.66 10.71 -7.80
CA ASN A 211 3.02 10.42 -8.28
C ASN A 211 4.04 11.57 -8.19
N THR A 212 3.64 12.73 -7.66
CA THR A 212 4.54 13.87 -7.36
C THR A 212 5.06 13.83 -5.92
N ASN A 213 4.49 12.98 -5.07
CA ASN A 213 4.96 12.73 -3.71
C ASN A 213 6.31 12.03 -3.69
N THR A 214 7.15 12.43 -2.74
CA THR A 214 8.46 11.83 -2.45
C THR A 214 8.55 11.25 -1.03
N LEU A 215 7.52 11.37 -0.21
CA LEU A 215 7.53 10.88 1.18
C LEU A 215 6.97 9.46 1.26
N VAL A 216 7.74 8.54 1.83
CA VAL A 216 7.29 7.16 2.06
C VAL A 216 6.06 7.14 2.98
N ASN A 217 5.02 6.37 2.60
CA ASN A 217 3.80 6.22 3.41
C ASN A 217 2.95 5.01 3.01
N GLY A 218 2.10 4.56 3.94
CA GLY A 218 1.15 3.45 3.74
C GLY A 218 -0.14 3.80 2.98
N ASP A 219 -0.26 5.03 2.46
CA ASP A 219 -1.45 5.59 1.81
C ASP A 219 -2.74 5.39 2.66
N ASN A 220 -3.92 5.43 2.05
CA ASN A 220 -5.19 5.46 2.78
C ASN A 220 -5.41 4.21 3.66
N LYS A 221 -4.89 3.04 3.29
CA LYS A 221 -5.03 1.78 4.06
C LYS A 221 -4.07 1.70 5.24
N GLY A 222 -2.80 2.08 5.05
CA GLY A 222 -1.84 2.13 6.14
C GLY A 222 -2.25 3.17 7.19
N VAL A 223 -2.74 4.34 6.73
CA VAL A 223 -3.26 5.39 7.61
C VAL A 223 -4.55 4.95 8.32
N ALA A 224 -5.46 4.23 7.65
CA ALA A 224 -6.65 3.68 8.31
C ALA A 224 -6.27 2.69 9.42
N SER A 225 -5.27 1.85 9.17
CA SER A 225 -4.69 0.93 10.15
C SER A 225 -4.16 1.70 11.37
N GLN A 226 -3.36 2.74 11.15
CA GLN A 226 -2.83 3.58 12.24
C GLN A 226 -3.92 4.32 13.02
N ILE A 227 -4.97 4.83 12.36
CA ILE A 227 -6.11 5.48 13.02
C ILE A 227 -6.77 4.49 13.99
N PHE A 228 -7.08 3.30 13.50
CA PHE A 228 -7.73 2.25 14.30
C PHE A 228 -6.85 1.78 15.46
N GLU A 229 -5.55 1.52 15.22
CA GLU A 229 -4.61 1.09 16.25
C GLU A 229 -4.37 2.15 17.34
N LYS A 230 -4.46 3.44 16.99
CA LYS A 230 -4.37 4.53 17.97
C LYS A 230 -5.62 4.64 18.84
N ALA A 231 -6.80 4.38 18.27
CA ALA A 231 -8.06 4.33 19.00
C ALA A 231 -8.14 3.10 19.92
N HIS A 232 -7.62 1.96 19.45
CA HIS A 232 -7.69 0.66 20.12
C HIS A 232 -6.28 0.14 20.46
N ARG A 233 -5.70 0.68 21.54
CA ARG A 233 -4.31 0.35 21.94
C ARG A 233 -4.14 -1.14 22.22
N GLY A 234 -3.19 -1.77 21.53
CA GLY A 234 -2.86 -3.20 21.68
C GLY A 234 -3.52 -4.10 20.62
N THR A 235 -4.46 -3.55 19.84
CA THR A 235 -5.08 -4.20 18.69
C THR A 235 -4.14 -4.14 17.48
N VAL A 236 -4.06 -5.24 16.72
CA VAL A 236 -3.44 -5.24 15.39
C VAL A 236 -4.54 -5.03 14.35
N ALA A 237 -4.49 -3.93 13.59
CA ALA A 237 -5.54 -3.61 12.62
C ALA A 237 -4.99 -3.60 11.19
N ALA A 238 -5.47 -4.51 10.34
CA ALA A 238 -5.02 -4.62 8.95
C ALA A 238 -6.15 -4.25 7.97
N PHE A 239 -5.94 -3.18 7.21
CA PHE A 239 -6.81 -2.80 6.10
C PHE A 239 -6.27 -3.41 4.81
N CYS A 240 -6.86 -4.52 4.41
CA CYS A 240 -6.44 -5.38 3.32
C CYS A 240 -7.07 -4.92 1.99
N GLN A 241 -6.43 -5.33 0.89
CA GLN A 241 -6.99 -5.17 -0.45
C GLN A 241 -7.95 -6.30 -0.79
N ALA A 242 -8.95 -5.96 -1.62
CA ALA A 242 -9.86 -6.92 -2.24
C ALA A 242 -9.60 -7.01 -3.76
N ASN A 243 -10.64 -7.11 -4.57
CA ASN A 243 -10.58 -6.93 -6.02
C ASN A 243 -10.47 -5.45 -6.41
N VAL A 244 -9.24 -4.94 -6.37
CA VAL A 244 -8.93 -3.50 -6.44
C VAL A 244 -8.72 -2.94 -7.85
N GLY A 245 -8.65 -3.78 -8.89
CA GLY A 245 -8.04 -3.47 -10.17
C GLY A 245 -8.61 -2.25 -10.92
N ASP A 246 -9.90 -1.98 -10.82
CA ASP A 246 -10.57 -0.85 -11.46
C ASP A 246 -11.09 0.19 -10.44
N THR A 247 -10.57 0.17 -9.22
CA THR A 247 -11.01 1.04 -8.12
C THR A 247 -10.04 2.19 -7.87
N SER A 248 -10.55 3.37 -7.55
CA SER A 248 -9.76 4.56 -7.22
C SER A 248 -10.26 5.25 -5.96
N PRO A 249 -9.38 5.80 -5.08
CA PRO A 249 -9.76 6.63 -3.95
C PRO A 249 -10.15 8.06 -4.35
N ASN A 250 -9.95 8.44 -5.62
CA ASN A 250 -10.10 9.80 -6.11
C ASN A 250 -11.56 10.11 -6.48
N VAL A 251 -12.40 10.17 -5.44
CA VAL A 251 -13.87 10.13 -5.56
C VAL A 251 -14.53 11.34 -6.22
N LEU A 252 -13.81 12.43 -6.51
CA LEU A 252 -14.35 13.56 -7.28
C LEU A 252 -14.27 13.32 -8.81
N GLY A 253 -13.76 12.17 -9.23
CA GLY A 253 -13.69 11.73 -10.61
C GLY A 253 -12.51 12.29 -11.39
N ALA A 254 -12.36 11.81 -12.62
CA ALA A 254 -11.29 12.20 -13.53
C ALA A 254 -11.64 13.50 -14.26
N ARG A 255 -10.78 14.51 -14.14
CA ARG A 255 -10.96 15.83 -14.74
C ARG A 255 -9.69 16.34 -15.39
N CYS A 256 -9.88 17.14 -16.43
CA CYS A 256 -8.80 17.83 -17.11
C CYS A 256 -8.15 18.86 -16.19
N ARG A 257 -6.83 18.84 -16.09
CA ARG A 257 -6.06 19.75 -15.22
C ARG A 257 -6.15 21.20 -15.67
N ASP A 258 -6.18 21.42 -16.98
CA ASP A 258 -6.19 22.73 -17.64
C ASP A 258 -7.58 23.39 -17.61
N THR A 259 -8.64 22.64 -17.93
CA THR A 259 -10.00 23.19 -18.06
C THR A 259 -10.91 22.90 -16.87
N GLY A 260 -10.62 21.85 -16.09
CA GLY A 260 -11.51 21.35 -15.03
C GLY A 260 -12.70 20.52 -15.50
N GLU A 261 -12.89 20.36 -16.82
CA GLU A 261 -13.95 19.54 -17.40
C GLU A 261 -13.74 18.04 -17.14
N PRO A 262 -14.79 17.21 -17.17
CA PRO A 262 -14.65 15.76 -17.16
C PRO A 262 -13.75 15.27 -18.30
N CYS A 263 -12.89 14.29 -18.02
CA CYS A 263 -12.09 13.67 -19.09
C CYS A 263 -12.97 12.92 -20.10
N ASP A 264 -12.40 12.66 -21.28
CA ASP A 264 -12.96 11.64 -22.18
C ASP A 264 -13.07 10.29 -21.48
N ALA A 265 -14.28 9.70 -21.48
CA ALA A 265 -14.57 8.51 -20.69
C ALA A 265 -13.92 7.23 -21.24
N VAL A 266 -13.72 7.13 -22.55
CA VAL A 266 -13.23 5.90 -23.20
C VAL A 266 -11.71 5.80 -23.15
N HIS A 267 -11.01 6.91 -23.37
CA HIS A 267 -9.56 6.95 -23.47
C HIS A 267 -8.87 7.62 -22.28
N SER A 268 -9.64 8.25 -21.37
CA SER A 268 -9.12 9.03 -20.24
C SER A 268 -8.14 10.09 -20.70
N THR A 269 -8.58 10.91 -21.67
CA THR A 269 -7.77 11.97 -22.25
C THR A 269 -8.42 13.34 -22.12
N CYS A 270 -7.58 14.36 -22.15
CA CYS A 270 -7.95 15.76 -22.32
C CYS A 270 -7.16 16.30 -23.50
N ASN A 271 -7.84 16.85 -24.51
CA ASN A 271 -7.21 17.25 -25.77
C ASN A 271 -6.37 16.11 -26.40
N GLY A 272 -6.82 14.86 -26.25
CA GLY A 272 -6.15 13.67 -26.77
C GLY A 272 -4.89 13.24 -26.01
N ARG A 273 -4.61 13.79 -24.82
CA ARG A 273 -3.47 13.42 -23.97
C ARG A 273 -3.93 12.84 -22.63
N VAL A 274 -3.32 11.75 -22.17
CA VAL A 274 -3.58 11.15 -20.85
C VAL A 274 -2.99 11.97 -19.71
N ALA A 275 -1.85 12.64 -19.94
CA ALA A 275 -1.13 13.40 -18.93
C ALA A 275 -1.96 14.51 -18.28
N GLU A 276 -2.99 15.03 -18.96
CA GLU A 276 -3.86 16.09 -18.42
C GLU A 276 -5.12 15.56 -17.74
N CYS A 277 -5.42 14.26 -17.85
CA CYS A 277 -6.58 13.65 -17.21
C CYS A 277 -6.20 13.04 -15.86
N ILE A 278 -6.62 13.66 -14.75
CA ILE A 278 -6.25 13.24 -13.40
C ILE A 278 -7.49 13.04 -12.53
N GLY A 279 -7.51 11.94 -11.76
CA GLY A 279 -8.48 11.66 -10.72
C GLY A 279 -8.28 12.60 -9.53
N ARG A 280 -9.37 13.16 -8.99
CA ARG A 280 -9.30 14.11 -7.87
C ARG A 280 -9.81 13.51 -6.56
N GLY A 281 -8.96 13.56 -5.52
CA GLY A 281 -9.33 13.19 -4.16
C GLY A 281 -10.36 14.14 -3.53
N PRO A 282 -10.99 13.74 -2.41
CA PRO A 282 -12.04 14.53 -1.75
C PRO A 282 -11.57 15.90 -1.22
N ALA A 283 -10.27 16.11 -1.02
CA ALA A 283 -9.69 17.38 -0.59
C ALA A 283 -8.82 18.05 -1.68
N TRP A 284 -9.07 17.74 -2.96
CA TRP A 284 -8.31 18.31 -4.08
C TRP A 284 -8.12 19.84 -3.95
N PRO A 285 -6.89 20.37 -4.18
CA PRO A 285 -5.71 19.68 -4.68
C PRO A 285 -4.79 19.08 -3.60
N ASP A 286 -5.23 18.97 -2.34
CA ASP A 286 -4.44 18.38 -1.26
C ASP A 286 -4.64 16.86 -1.20
N ASP A 287 -3.70 16.13 -1.79
CA ASP A 287 -3.73 14.67 -1.88
C ASP A 287 -3.39 13.99 -0.55
N VAL A 288 -2.60 14.64 0.32
CA VAL A 288 -2.30 14.14 1.66
C VAL A 288 -3.54 14.26 2.56
N ALA A 289 -4.25 15.39 2.48
CA ALA A 289 -5.55 15.53 3.15
C ALA A 289 -6.60 14.57 2.56
N SER A 290 -6.59 14.36 1.24
CA SER A 290 -7.46 13.39 0.58
C SER A 290 -7.23 11.97 1.10
N CYS A 291 -5.96 11.56 1.23
CA CYS A 291 -5.54 10.30 1.83
C CYS A 291 -6.10 10.12 3.25
N ARG A 292 -6.00 11.16 4.09
CA ARG A 292 -6.56 11.14 5.45
C ARG A 292 -8.08 10.93 5.45
N ILE A 293 -8.82 11.63 4.61
CA ILE A 293 -10.29 11.51 4.54
C ILE A 293 -10.71 10.09 4.12
N ILE A 294 -10.04 9.50 3.12
CA ILE A 294 -10.35 8.13 2.68
C ILE A 294 -9.96 7.11 3.76
N ALA A 295 -8.88 7.34 4.49
CA ALA A 295 -8.47 6.53 5.63
C ALA A 295 -9.48 6.57 6.78
N GLU A 296 -9.96 7.76 7.15
CA GLU A 296 -10.96 7.97 8.20
C GLU A 296 -12.28 7.26 7.87
N ARG A 297 -12.76 7.39 6.62
CA ARG A 297 -13.95 6.67 6.15
C ARG A 297 -13.82 5.15 6.28
N GLN A 298 -12.65 4.60 5.98
CA GLN A 298 -12.38 3.18 6.16
C GLN A 298 -12.35 2.79 7.65
N ALA A 299 -11.67 3.58 8.49
CA ALA A 299 -11.57 3.33 9.92
C ALA A 299 -12.94 3.40 10.62
N GLU A 300 -13.76 4.41 10.31
CA GLU A 300 -15.12 4.57 10.84
C GLU A 300 -16.04 3.40 10.46
N ALA A 301 -15.93 2.89 9.23
CA ALA A 301 -16.66 1.69 8.82
C ALA A 301 -16.18 0.45 9.60
N ALA A 302 -14.86 0.29 9.77
CA ALA A 302 -14.30 -0.81 10.54
C ALA A 302 -14.70 -0.77 12.02
N GLU A 303 -14.80 0.41 12.63
CA GLU A 303 -15.32 0.62 13.99
C GLU A 303 -16.74 0.06 14.16
N GLN A 304 -17.62 0.40 13.23
CA GLN A 304 -18.98 -0.12 13.23
C GLN A 304 -19.01 -1.64 13.03
N LEU A 305 -18.29 -2.14 12.03
CA LEU A 305 -18.23 -3.57 11.73
C LEU A 305 -17.58 -4.39 12.85
N THR A 306 -16.68 -3.81 13.63
CA THR A 306 -16.06 -4.47 14.79
C THR A 306 -17.09 -4.75 15.88
N ARG A 307 -18.05 -3.83 16.09
CA ARG A 307 -19.17 -4.06 17.01
C ARG A 307 -20.12 -5.14 16.47
N ASP A 308 -20.45 -5.08 15.19
CA ASP A 308 -21.36 -6.03 14.58
C ASP A 308 -20.76 -7.45 14.52
N ALA A 309 -19.47 -7.56 14.22
CA ALA A 309 -18.74 -8.83 14.12
C ALA A 309 -18.69 -9.59 15.45
N ALA A 310 -18.77 -8.90 16.59
CA ALA A 310 -18.85 -9.53 17.90
C ALA A 310 -20.10 -10.41 18.07
N THR A 311 -21.15 -10.19 17.26
CA THR A 311 -22.43 -10.92 17.35
C THR A 311 -22.52 -12.13 16.41
N ARG A 312 -21.63 -12.25 15.42
CA ARG A 312 -21.61 -13.36 14.45
C ARG A 312 -20.28 -14.12 14.53
N THR A 313 -20.31 -15.23 15.25
CA THR A 313 -19.16 -16.14 15.38
C THR A 313 -18.90 -16.93 14.10
N VAL A 314 -17.64 -17.01 13.70
CA VAL A 314 -17.14 -17.92 12.66
C VAL A 314 -16.86 -19.28 13.29
N SER A 315 -17.34 -20.36 12.68
CA SER A 315 -17.21 -21.71 13.26
C SER A 315 -17.01 -22.81 12.23
N GLY A 316 -16.29 -23.87 12.62
CA GLY A 316 -15.95 -25.01 11.77
C GLY A 316 -14.43 -25.22 11.66
N PRO A 317 -13.99 -26.14 10.80
CA PRO A 317 -12.59 -26.55 10.71
C PRO A 317 -11.71 -25.45 10.08
N VAL A 318 -10.43 -25.50 10.40
CA VAL A 318 -9.39 -24.74 9.69
C VAL A 318 -8.80 -25.62 8.59
N ASP A 319 -8.61 -25.06 7.39
CA ASP A 319 -7.92 -25.74 6.31
C ASP A 319 -7.26 -24.72 5.35
N SER A 320 -6.25 -25.16 4.62
CA SER A 320 -5.67 -24.38 3.54
C SER A 320 -5.29 -25.24 2.32
N ARG A 321 -5.47 -24.65 1.14
CA ARG A 321 -5.12 -25.25 -0.16
C ARG A 321 -4.38 -24.22 -1.01
N HIS A 322 -3.47 -24.70 -1.84
CA HIS A 322 -2.61 -23.91 -2.70
C HIS A 322 -2.35 -24.66 -4.00
N ALA A 323 -2.11 -23.93 -5.08
CA ALA A 323 -1.57 -24.50 -6.31
C ALA A 323 -0.65 -23.49 -7.03
N PHE A 324 0.48 -24.01 -7.51
CA PHE A 324 1.27 -23.34 -8.55
C PHE A 324 0.66 -23.61 -9.93
N LEU A 325 0.51 -22.55 -10.71
CA LEU A 325 -0.12 -22.57 -12.03
C LEU A 325 0.91 -22.13 -13.08
N TYR A 326 1.28 -23.05 -13.98
CA TYR A 326 1.98 -22.66 -15.20
C TYR A 326 0.99 -22.08 -16.20
N MET A 327 0.98 -20.75 -16.33
CA MET A 327 -0.04 -20.03 -17.11
C MET A 327 0.05 -20.27 -18.62
N PRO A 328 1.24 -20.29 -19.26
CA PRO A 328 1.31 -20.42 -20.72
C PRO A 328 0.67 -21.71 -21.24
N GLY A 329 -0.37 -21.57 -22.05
CA GLY A 329 -1.08 -22.69 -22.66
C GLY A 329 -2.01 -23.46 -21.72
N MET A 330 -2.22 -23.00 -20.47
CA MET A 330 -3.19 -23.62 -19.56
C MET A 330 -4.60 -23.50 -20.15
N GLU A 331 -5.23 -24.64 -20.41
CA GLU A 331 -6.57 -24.72 -20.98
C GLU A 331 -7.64 -24.52 -19.93
N VAL A 332 -8.70 -23.84 -20.32
CA VAL A 332 -9.90 -23.65 -19.50
C VAL A 332 -11.08 -24.28 -20.20
N ALA A 333 -11.82 -25.12 -19.47
CA ALA A 333 -13.08 -25.65 -19.95
C ALA A 333 -14.20 -24.61 -19.79
N ALA A 334 -15.13 -24.58 -20.74
CA ALA A 334 -16.34 -23.79 -20.58
C ALA A 334 -17.19 -24.32 -19.41
N SER A 335 -17.73 -23.42 -18.61
CA SER A 335 -18.67 -23.72 -17.54
C SER A 335 -19.67 -22.56 -17.38
N ASN A 336 -20.54 -22.63 -16.37
CA ASN A 336 -21.43 -21.51 -16.04
C ASN A 336 -20.67 -20.24 -15.59
N PHE A 337 -19.38 -20.33 -15.30
CA PHE A 337 -18.57 -19.21 -14.79
C PHE A 337 -17.30 -18.93 -15.61
N THR A 338 -16.97 -19.78 -16.57
CA THR A 338 -15.72 -19.71 -17.34
C THR A 338 -15.97 -19.86 -18.82
N HIS A 339 -15.19 -19.16 -19.64
CA HIS A 339 -15.15 -19.35 -21.08
C HIS A 339 -14.17 -20.47 -21.46
N ALA A 340 -14.50 -21.24 -22.49
CA ALA A 340 -13.52 -22.14 -23.09
C ALA A 340 -12.41 -21.31 -23.75
N GLY A 341 -11.16 -21.69 -23.50
CA GLY A 341 -10.01 -20.95 -24.01
C GLY A 341 -8.71 -21.43 -23.41
N ARG A 342 -7.68 -20.59 -23.51
CA ARG A 342 -6.37 -20.86 -22.90
C ARG A 342 -5.69 -19.57 -22.47
N ALA A 343 -4.88 -19.64 -21.42
CA ALA A 343 -3.96 -18.57 -21.06
C ALA A 343 -2.76 -18.50 -22.02
N CYS A 344 -2.24 -17.29 -22.21
CA CYS A 344 -1.15 -16.97 -23.12
C CYS A 344 0.18 -16.83 -22.36
N LYS A 345 1.30 -16.81 -23.09
CA LYS A 345 2.55 -16.27 -22.52
C LYS A 345 2.35 -14.80 -22.17
N ALA A 346 3.03 -14.31 -21.13
CA ALA A 346 2.82 -12.96 -20.62
C ALA A 346 3.06 -11.87 -21.69
N ALA A 347 2.14 -10.91 -21.84
CA ALA A 347 2.35 -9.74 -22.70
C ALA A 347 1.59 -8.50 -22.20
N MET A 348 2.19 -7.32 -22.39
CA MET A 348 1.62 -6.02 -22.04
C MET A 348 1.18 -5.28 -23.29
N GLY A 349 -0.03 -4.72 -23.26
CA GLY A 349 -0.65 -3.99 -24.37
C GLY A 349 -0.21 -2.53 -24.44
N MET A 350 -0.55 -1.84 -25.54
CA MET A 350 -0.28 -0.40 -25.68
C MET A 350 -0.87 0.44 -24.54
N SER A 351 -2.09 0.12 -24.09
CA SER A 351 -2.76 0.85 -23.02
C SER A 351 -2.14 0.68 -21.64
N PHE A 352 -1.22 -0.27 -21.43
CA PHE A 352 -0.39 -0.31 -20.22
C PHE A 352 0.45 0.98 -20.08
N ALA A 353 1.04 1.47 -21.17
CA ALA A 353 1.88 2.66 -21.13
C ALA A 353 1.07 3.97 -20.98
N ALA A 354 -0.26 3.91 -21.11
CA ALA A 354 -1.14 5.06 -20.91
C ALA A 354 -1.35 5.41 -19.42
N GLY A 355 -1.01 4.49 -18.50
CA GLY A 355 -1.34 4.64 -17.08
C GLY A 355 -2.84 4.75 -16.83
N THR A 356 -3.20 5.26 -15.66
CA THR A 356 -4.61 5.49 -15.27
C THR A 356 -4.84 6.95 -14.93
N THR A 357 -6.07 7.31 -14.56
CA THR A 357 -6.37 8.64 -14.06
C THR A 357 -5.72 8.91 -12.69
N ASP A 358 -5.35 7.87 -11.94
CA ASP A 358 -4.66 8.01 -10.64
C ASP A 358 -3.15 8.26 -10.81
N GLY A 359 -2.60 7.85 -11.95
CA GLY A 359 -1.20 8.01 -12.31
C GLY A 359 -1.08 7.93 -13.82
N PRO A 360 -1.26 9.05 -14.55
CA PRO A 360 -1.25 9.01 -16.00
C PRO A 360 0.14 8.68 -16.52
N GLY A 361 0.16 7.90 -17.59
CA GLY A 361 1.37 7.57 -18.32
C GLY A 361 1.90 8.77 -19.12
N ALA A 362 2.89 8.49 -19.97
CA ALA A 362 3.57 9.49 -20.78
C ALA A 362 3.29 9.32 -22.28
N PHE A 363 3.80 10.26 -23.08
CA PHE A 363 3.74 10.26 -24.55
C PHE A 363 2.31 10.30 -25.11
N ASP A 364 2.10 9.71 -26.29
CA ASP A 364 0.85 9.68 -27.05
C ASP A 364 0.01 8.42 -26.79
N PHE A 365 0.36 7.60 -25.79
CA PHE A 365 -0.42 6.43 -25.39
C PHE A 365 -1.80 6.84 -24.85
N LYS A 366 -2.79 5.97 -25.11
CA LYS A 366 -4.18 6.14 -24.67
C LYS A 366 -4.72 4.83 -24.13
N GLN A 367 -5.66 4.93 -23.19
CA GLN A 367 -6.45 3.77 -22.79
C GLN A 367 -7.44 3.40 -23.89
N GLY A 368 -7.82 2.13 -23.98
CA GLY A 368 -8.78 1.66 -24.99
C GLY A 368 -8.20 1.56 -26.40
N ASP A 369 -6.88 1.57 -26.54
CA ASP A 369 -6.24 1.45 -27.85
C ASP A 369 -6.09 -0.03 -28.22
N THR A 370 -6.86 -0.46 -29.21
CA THR A 370 -6.84 -1.83 -29.76
C THR A 370 -5.96 -1.98 -31.00
N ASN A 371 -5.40 -0.87 -31.51
CA ASN A 371 -4.63 -0.86 -32.76
C ASN A 371 -3.14 -0.53 -32.52
N GLY A 372 -2.82 0.43 -31.65
CA GLY A 372 -1.47 0.98 -31.53
C GLY A 372 -1.03 1.81 -32.74
N THR A 373 -0.01 2.64 -32.56
CA THR A 373 0.56 3.46 -33.66
C THR A 373 1.67 2.73 -34.42
N ALA A 374 1.91 3.12 -35.68
CA ALA A 374 3.00 2.56 -36.49
C ALA A 374 4.38 2.75 -35.83
N PHE A 375 4.59 3.89 -35.16
CA PHE A 375 5.82 4.19 -34.43
C PHE A 375 6.06 3.20 -33.27
N TRP A 376 5.07 3.00 -32.40
CA TRP A 376 5.23 2.09 -31.26
C TRP A 376 5.34 0.62 -31.68
N ARG A 377 4.71 0.23 -32.80
CA ARG A 377 4.94 -1.08 -33.41
C ARG A 377 6.39 -1.28 -33.87
N LEU A 378 7.03 -0.22 -34.40
CA LEU A 378 8.45 -0.25 -34.79
C LEU A 378 9.36 -0.39 -33.56
N VAL A 379 9.14 0.43 -32.53
CA VAL A 379 9.90 0.38 -31.26
C VAL A 379 9.78 -0.99 -30.60
N ARG A 380 8.57 -1.54 -30.51
CA ARG A 380 8.35 -2.91 -30.03
C ARG A 380 9.15 -3.93 -30.82
N ASN A 381 9.07 -3.89 -32.15
CA ASN A 381 9.73 -4.88 -33.01
C ASN A 381 11.26 -4.83 -32.88
N PHE A 382 11.83 -3.69 -32.47
CA PHE A 382 13.26 -3.57 -32.17
C PHE A 382 13.64 -4.27 -30.85
N ILE A 383 12.75 -4.27 -29.85
CA ILE A 383 12.97 -4.92 -28.56
C ILE A 383 12.72 -6.43 -28.67
N THR A 384 11.50 -6.84 -29.02
CA THR A 384 11.10 -8.24 -29.22
C THR A 384 9.83 -8.26 -30.07
N LYS A 385 9.91 -8.86 -31.26
CA LYS A 385 8.76 -8.95 -32.18
C LYS A 385 7.85 -10.11 -31.77
N PRO A 386 6.57 -9.86 -31.43
CA PRO A 386 5.65 -10.93 -31.06
C PRO A 386 5.33 -11.83 -32.25
N GLY A 387 5.27 -13.14 -32.00
CA GLY A 387 4.93 -14.16 -32.99
C GLY A 387 3.42 -14.16 -33.33
N PRO A 388 3.02 -14.77 -34.47
CA PRO A 388 1.61 -14.84 -34.87
C PRO A 388 0.71 -15.54 -33.85
N GLU A 389 1.19 -16.61 -33.20
CA GLU A 389 0.45 -17.31 -32.15
C GLU A 389 0.20 -16.41 -30.94
N GLN A 390 1.23 -15.67 -30.50
CA GLN A 390 1.14 -14.76 -29.37
C GLN A 390 0.16 -13.61 -29.64
N ILE A 391 0.19 -13.03 -30.86
CA ILE A 391 -0.77 -12.02 -31.30
C ILE A 391 -2.20 -12.58 -31.31
N ALA A 392 -2.40 -13.79 -31.84
CA ALA A 392 -3.71 -14.42 -31.91
C ALA A 392 -4.26 -14.76 -30.52
N CYS A 393 -3.41 -15.26 -29.61
CA CYS A 393 -3.79 -15.58 -28.24
C CYS A 393 -4.21 -14.34 -27.44
N HIS A 394 -3.50 -13.22 -27.64
CA HIS A 394 -3.76 -11.97 -26.93
C HIS A 394 -4.86 -11.11 -27.53
N ALA A 395 -5.38 -11.44 -28.71
CA ALA A 395 -6.39 -10.63 -29.39
C ALA A 395 -7.56 -10.27 -28.43
N PRO A 396 -8.03 -9.01 -28.42
CA PRO A 396 -7.68 -7.90 -29.32
C PRO A 396 -6.51 -7.02 -28.82
N LYS A 397 -5.77 -7.41 -27.78
CA LYS A 397 -4.67 -6.60 -27.21
C LYS A 397 -3.58 -6.34 -28.26
N PRO A 398 -3.26 -5.07 -28.56
CA PRO A 398 -2.07 -4.74 -29.33
C PRO A 398 -0.85 -4.82 -28.42
N ILE A 399 -0.11 -5.93 -28.51
CA ILE A 399 1.09 -6.16 -27.71
C ILE A 399 2.10 -5.03 -27.95
N LEU A 400 2.52 -4.36 -26.85
CA LEU A 400 3.62 -3.41 -26.76
C LEU A 400 4.90 -4.07 -26.24
N LEU A 401 4.81 -4.92 -25.21
CA LEU A 401 5.95 -5.68 -24.67
C LEU A 401 5.59 -7.16 -24.60
N ASP A 402 6.35 -8.00 -25.29
CA ASP A 402 6.17 -9.46 -25.31
C ASP A 402 6.99 -10.15 -24.21
N VAL A 403 6.74 -9.74 -22.96
CA VAL A 403 7.60 -10.06 -21.80
C VAL A 403 7.71 -11.55 -21.48
N GLY A 404 6.79 -12.39 -21.97
CA GLY A 404 6.83 -13.84 -21.83
C GLY A 404 7.85 -14.53 -22.74
N GLU A 405 8.39 -13.82 -23.74
CA GLU A 405 9.50 -14.28 -24.61
C GLU A 405 10.83 -13.58 -24.27
N MET A 406 10.85 -12.71 -23.25
CA MET A 406 12.01 -11.92 -22.86
C MET A 406 12.71 -12.53 -21.65
N HIS A 407 13.86 -13.17 -21.91
CA HIS A 407 14.62 -13.95 -20.91
C HIS A 407 16.02 -13.40 -20.60
N PHE A 408 16.42 -12.29 -21.23
CA PHE A 408 17.73 -11.66 -21.00
C PHE A 408 17.58 -10.33 -20.26
N PRO A 409 18.39 -10.04 -19.22
CA PRO A 409 19.38 -10.93 -18.57
C PRO A 409 18.76 -12.10 -17.77
N TYR A 410 17.48 -12.03 -17.44
CA TYR A 410 16.66 -13.09 -16.86
C TYR A 410 15.18 -12.80 -17.18
N ASP A 411 14.25 -13.63 -16.70
CA ASP A 411 12.83 -13.54 -17.04
C ASP A 411 12.21 -12.18 -16.69
N TRP A 412 11.51 -11.59 -17.66
CA TRP A 412 10.88 -10.29 -17.49
C TRP A 412 9.57 -10.34 -16.72
N ALA A 413 8.83 -11.43 -16.81
CA ALA A 413 7.54 -11.62 -16.15
C ALA A 413 7.38 -13.07 -15.65
N PRO A 414 6.53 -13.33 -14.64
CA PRO A 414 6.26 -14.69 -14.18
C PRO A 414 5.57 -15.52 -15.25
N SER A 415 5.99 -16.78 -15.39
CA SER A 415 5.27 -17.82 -16.13
C SER A 415 4.53 -18.80 -15.22
N VAL A 416 4.98 -18.92 -13.98
CA VAL A 416 4.33 -19.68 -12.91
C VAL A 416 3.84 -18.70 -11.84
N VAL A 417 2.54 -18.71 -11.60
CA VAL A 417 1.88 -17.94 -10.55
C VAL A 417 1.27 -18.89 -9.53
N GLU A 418 0.61 -18.36 -8.50
CA GLU A 418 0.01 -19.19 -7.46
C GLU A 418 -1.34 -18.65 -6.98
N VAL A 419 -2.24 -19.56 -6.65
CA VAL A 419 -3.55 -19.26 -6.03
C VAL A 419 -3.71 -20.08 -4.76
N GLY A 420 -4.52 -19.59 -3.83
CA GLY A 420 -4.77 -20.29 -2.58
C GLY A 420 -6.12 -19.98 -1.94
N VAL A 421 -6.52 -20.87 -1.03
CA VAL A 421 -7.72 -20.74 -0.22
C VAL A 421 -7.34 -20.98 1.24
N LEU A 422 -7.54 -19.98 2.10
CA LEU A 422 -7.34 -20.09 3.54
C LEU A 422 -8.72 -20.08 4.22
N ARG A 423 -9.11 -21.20 4.81
CA ARG A 423 -10.43 -21.40 5.40
C ARG A 423 -10.35 -21.40 6.92
N ALA A 424 -11.24 -20.67 7.57
CA ALA A 424 -11.57 -20.83 8.97
C ALA A 424 -13.09 -20.94 9.10
N GLY A 425 -13.60 -22.16 9.30
CA GLY A 425 -15.02 -22.39 9.44
C GLY A 425 -15.83 -22.05 8.19
N ASP A 426 -16.74 -21.10 8.32
CA ASP A 426 -17.56 -20.52 7.24
C ASP A 426 -16.95 -19.24 6.63
N PHE A 427 -15.76 -18.84 7.06
CA PHE A 427 -14.98 -17.74 6.48
C PHE A 427 -13.83 -18.28 5.60
N ALA A 428 -13.56 -17.64 4.46
CA ALA A 428 -12.38 -17.95 3.66
C ALA A 428 -11.78 -16.74 2.94
N VAL A 429 -10.44 -16.72 2.88
CA VAL A 429 -9.64 -15.82 2.06
C VAL A 429 -9.27 -16.52 0.75
N LEU A 430 -9.62 -15.89 -0.37
CA LEU A 430 -9.24 -16.32 -1.72
C LEU A 430 -8.02 -15.52 -2.17
N ALA A 431 -6.83 -16.13 -2.07
CA ALA A 431 -5.55 -15.52 -2.41
C ALA A 431 -5.31 -15.57 -3.92
N VAL A 432 -5.13 -14.41 -4.56
CA VAL A 432 -4.98 -14.31 -6.02
C VAL A 432 -3.79 -13.40 -6.39
N PRO A 433 -2.96 -13.78 -7.39
CA PRO A 433 -1.67 -13.14 -7.64
C PRO A 433 -1.78 -11.92 -8.55
N GLY A 434 -2.73 -11.02 -8.30
CA GLY A 434 -2.94 -9.86 -9.15
C GLY A 434 -4.08 -8.94 -8.71
N GLU A 435 -4.35 -7.93 -9.52
CA GLU A 435 -5.35 -6.90 -9.30
C GLU A 435 -6.63 -7.21 -10.08
N LEU A 436 -7.58 -7.89 -9.42
CA LEU A 436 -8.87 -8.23 -10.02
C LEU A 436 -9.73 -6.99 -10.13
N THR A 437 -10.34 -6.76 -11.29
CA THR A 437 -11.42 -5.78 -11.44
C THR A 437 -12.65 -6.17 -10.60
N THR A 438 -13.57 -5.23 -10.46
CA THR A 438 -14.82 -5.40 -9.73
C THR A 438 -15.58 -6.65 -10.18
N MET A 439 -15.89 -6.77 -11.48
CA MET A 439 -16.67 -7.90 -11.96
C MET A 439 -15.86 -9.22 -11.93
N ALA A 440 -14.54 -9.16 -12.13
CA ALA A 440 -13.68 -10.32 -11.96
C ALA A 440 -13.75 -10.90 -10.54
N GLY A 441 -13.66 -10.05 -9.51
CA GLY A 441 -13.81 -10.45 -8.12
C GLY A 441 -15.20 -11.01 -7.80
N ARG A 442 -16.26 -10.38 -8.34
CA ARG A 442 -17.65 -10.85 -8.19
C ARG A 442 -17.86 -12.24 -8.79
N ARG A 443 -17.36 -12.48 -10.01
CA ARG A 443 -17.45 -13.79 -10.69
C ARG A 443 -16.70 -14.87 -9.92
N LEU A 444 -15.49 -14.58 -9.43
CA LEU A 444 -14.73 -15.51 -8.60
C LEU A 444 -15.50 -15.91 -7.34
N ARG A 445 -16.03 -14.94 -6.58
CA ARG A 445 -16.82 -15.24 -5.36
C ARG A 445 -18.08 -16.04 -5.69
N ARG A 446 -18.80 -15.71 -6.77
CA ARG A 446 -19.99 -16.47 -7.21
C ARG A 446 -19.65 -17.91 -7.57
N ALA A 447 -18.59 -18.12 -8.34
CA ALA A 447 -18.14 -19.45 -8.75
C ALA A 447 -17.73 -20.30 -7.54
N VAL A 448 -17.03 -19.72 -6.56
CA VAL A 448 -16.68 -20.40 -5.32
C VAL A 448 -17.92 -20.74 -4.51
N ARG A 449 -18.86 -19.81 -4.31
CA ARG A 449 -20.13 -20.12 -3.60
C ARG A 449 -20.90 -21.26 -4.25
N ALA A 450 -20.94 -21.31 -5.58
CA ALA A 450 -21.58 -22.41 -6.30
C ALA A 450 -20.82 -23.74 -6.13
N ALA A 451 -19.48 -23.71 -6.15
CA ALA A 451 -18.65 -24.90 -5.95
C ALA A 451 -18.74 -25.47 -4.51
N LEU A 452 -19.10 -24.65 -3.53
CA LEU A 452 -19.32 -25.09 -2.16
C LEU A 452 -20.56 -25.94 -1.97
N ASP A 453 -21.59 -25.74 -2.80
CA ASP A 453 -22.88 -26.46 -2.71
C ASP A 453 -23.45 -26.56 -1.27
N GLY A 454 -23.35 -25.46 -0.51
CA GLY A 454 -23.82 -25.37 0.89
C GLY A 454 -22.92 -26.06 1.93
N ALA A 455 -21.78 -26.66 1.57
CA ALA A 455 -20.92 -27.40 2.48
C ALA A 455 -20.35 -26.56 3.64
N TRP A 456 -20.24 -25.24 3.48
CA TRP A 456 -19.75 -24.32 4.52
C TRP A 456 -20.89 -23.52 5.18
N GLY A 457 -22.10 -24.09 5.17
CA GLY A 457 -23.29 -23.44 5.70
C GLY A 457 -24.00 -22.55 4.68
N PRO A 458 -25.11 -21.91 5.08
CA PRO A 458 -26.00 -21.22 4.15
C PRO A 458 -25.45 -19.91 3.61
N ARG A 459 -24.51 -19.26 4.32
CA ARG A 459 -23.97 -17.95 3.97
C ARG A 459 -22.48 -17.84 4.32
N PRO A 460 -21.59 -18.58 3.63
CA PRO A 460 -20.16 -18.46 3.86
C PRO A 460 -19.67 -17.06 3.49
N THR A 461 -18.75 -16.53 4.29
CA THR A 461 -18.09 -15.24 4.02
C THR A 461 -16.82 -15.49 3.24
N LEU A 462 -16.77 -14.96 2.01
CA LEU A 462 -15.66 -15.13 1.10
C LEU A 462 -15.06 -13.76 0.78
N VAL A 463 -13.81 -13.54 1.17
CA VAL A 463 -13.06 -12.34 0.82
C VAL A 463 -12.03 -12.68 -0.26
N VAL A 464 -11.87 -11.79 -1.23
CA VAL A 464 -10.76 -11.88 -2.18
C VAL A 464 -9.58 -11.13 -1.56
N ALA A 465 -8.39 -11.72 -1.56
CA ALA A 465 -7.14 -11.04 -1.29
C ALA A 465 -6.36 -10.96 -2.60
N GLY A 466 -6.47 -9.82 -3.29
CA GLY A 466 -5.64 -9.53 -4.46
C GLY A 466 -4.19 -9.30 -4.05
N LEU A 467 -3.29 -9.20 -5.03
CA LEU A 467 -1.87 -8.90 -4.81
C LEU A 467 -1.17 -9.86 -3.83
N THR A 468 -1.56 -11.14 -3.85
CA THR A 468 -1.08 -12.13 -2.88
C THR A 468 0.01 -13.04 -3.47
N ASN A 469 1.08 -13.24 -2.69
CA ASN A 469 2.30 -14.00 -2.96
C ASN A 469 3.07 -13.56 -4.21
N THR A 470 2.56 -13.89 -5.40
CA THR A 470 3.16 -13.52 -6.68
C THR A 470 2.42 -12.31 -7.26
N TYR A 471 3.13 -11.33 -7.80
CA TYR A 471 2.49 -10.23 -8.54
C TYR A 471 2.51 -10.52 -10.04
N SER A 472 1.33 -10.59 -10.66
CA SER A 472 1.13 -10.81 -12.10
C SER A 472 0.23 -9.77 -12.75
N SER A 473 0.31 -8.53 -12.25
CA SER A 473 -0.43 -7.37 -12.75
C SER A 473 -1.96 -7.53 -12.65
N TYR A 474 -2.72 -7.15 -13.68
CA TYR A 474 -4.18 -7.03 -13.62
C TYR A 474 -4.91 -8.30 -14.07
N VAL A 475 -6.17 -8.41 -13.64
CA VAL A 475 -7.08 -9.49 -14.02
C VAL A 475 -8.45 -8.89 -14.32
N THR A 476 -8.81 -8.80 -15.59
CA THR A 476 -10.13 -8.36 -16.04
C THR A 476 -11.05 -9.54 -16.32
N THR A 477 -12.36 -9.29 -16.46
CA THR A 477 -13.23 -10.24 -17.17
C THR A 477 -12.83 -10.36 -18.65
N PHE A 478 -13.34 -11.39 -19.33
CA PHE A 478 -13.15 -11.54 -20.78
C PHE A 478 -13.69 -10.32 -21.53
N GLU A 479 -14.82 -9.77 -21.08
CA GLU A 479 -15.55 -8.67 -21.69
C GLU A 479 -14.84 -7.33 -21.47
N GLU A 480 -14.39 -7.05 -20.25
CA GLU A 480 -13.55 -5.90 -19.92
C GLU A 480 -12.22 -5.93 -20.67
N TYR A 481 -11.64 -7.13 -20.86
CA TYR A 481 -10.42 -7.30 -21.64
C TYR A 481 -10.59 -6.81 -23.08
N GLN A 482 -11.78 -6.99 -23.68
CA GLN A 482 -12.03 -6.54 -25.05
C GLN A 482 -11.93 -5.01 -25.20
N ALA A 483 -12.26 -4.27 -24.14
CA ALA A 483 -12.20 -2.80 -24.16
C ALA A 483 -10.77 -2.27 -24.18
N GLN A 484 -9.78 -3.06 -23.75
CA GLN A 484 -8.35 -2.68 -23.71
C GLN A 484 -8.08 -1.32 -23.06
N ARG A 485 -8.80 -0.99 -21.98
CA ARG A 485 -8.36 0.05 -21.03
C ARG A 485 -7.09 -0.39 -20.31
N TYR A 486 -6.57 0.42 -19.39
CA TYR A 486 -5.31 0.11 -18.70
C TYR A 486 -5.28 -1.31 -18.12
N GLU A 487 -6.33 -1.71 -17.40
CA GLU A 487 -6.43 -3.02 -16.75
C GLU A 487 -6.43 -4.17 -17.77
N GLY A 488 -7.16 -4.03 -18.89
CA GLY A 488 -7.18 -5.02 -19.97
C GLY A 488 -5.86 -5.09 -20.75
N GLY A 489 -5.21 -3.94 -20.96
CA GLY A 489 -3.88 -3.85 -21.53
C GLY A 489 -2.80 -4.49 -20.65
N PHE A 490 -3.02 -4.50 -19.33
CA PHE A 490 -2.07 -5.03 -18.36
C PHE A 490 -2.47 -6.39 -17.76
N THR A 491 -3.47 -7.06 -18.34
CA THR A 491 -3.84 -8.45 -18.00
C THR A 491 -2.87 -9.42 -18.68
N LEU A 492 -1.84 -9.88 -17.97
CA LEU A 492 -0.64 -10.48 -18.57
C LEU A 492 -0.89 -11.72 -19.41
N PHE A 493 -1.78 -12.61 -19.01
CA PHE A 493 -1.95 -13.93 -19.63
C PHE A 493 -3.11 -14.00 -20.64
N GLY A 494 -3.56 -12.84 -21.12
CA GLY A 494 -4.57 -12.74 -22.17
C GLY A 494 -6.01 -12.82 -21.65
N PRO A 495 -7.00 -12.97 -22.56
CA PRO A 495 -8.42 -12.79 -22.25
C PRO A 495 -9.00 -13.81 -21.26
N HIS A 496 -8.37 -14.98 -21.13
CA HIS A 496 -8.84 -16.08 -20.26
C HIS A 496 -8.12 -16.15 -18.91
N THR A 497 -7.40 -15.10 -18.51
CA THR A 497 -6.67 -15.05 -17.23
C THR A 497 -7.59 -15.30 -16.04
N LEU A 498 -8.75 -14.62 -16.00
CA LEU A 498 -9.74 -14.81 -14.94
C LEU A 498 -10.33 -16.23 -14.96
N ASP A 499 -10.60 -16.77 -16.14
CA ASP A 499 -11.21 -18.08 -16.30
C ASP A 499 -10.31 -19.18 -15.69
N VAL A 500 -8.99 -19.07 -15.88
CA VAL A 500 -8.00 -19.96 -15.23
C VAL A 500 -8.09 -19.89 -13.71
N TYR A 501 -8.12 -18.68 -13.14
CA TYR A 501 -8.20 -18.53 -11.68
C TYR A 501 -9.52 -19.04 -11.10
N ILE A 502 -10.64 -18.85 -11.79
CA ILE A 502 -11.94 -19.42 -11.38
C ILE A 502 -11.88 -20.95 -11.42
N GLN A 503 -11.37 -21.54 -12.50
CA GLN A 503 -11.25 -23.00 -12.64
C GLN A 503 -10.42 -23.60 -11.50
N GLU A 504 -9.25 -23.04 -11.23
CA GLU A 504 -8.32 -23.61 -10.25
C GLU A 504 -8.76 -23.38 -8.81
N ILE A 505 -9.27 -22.20 -8.47
CA ILE A 505 -9.76 -21.96 -7.10
C ILE A 505 -11.01 -22.80 -6.82
N THR A 506 -11.92 -22.97 -7.79
CA THR A 506 -13.08 -23.85 -7.60
C THR A 506 -12.69 -25.32 -7.50
N ARG A 507 -11.63 -25.75 -8.20
CA ARG A 507 -11.02 -27.08 -8.01
C ARG A 507 -10.51 -27.27 -6.58
N LEU A 508 -9.68 -26.34 -6.09
CA LEU A 508 -9.17 -26.38 -4.71
C LEU A 508 -10.28 -26.42 -3.66
N VAL A 509 -11.36 -25.67 -3.87
CA VAL A 509 -12.53 -25.66 -2.98
C VAL A 509 -13.27 -27.00 -3.01
N ARG A 510 -13.47 -27.60 -4.18
CA ARG A 510 -14.07 -28.95 -4.29
C ARG A 510 -13.21 -30.00 -3.60
N ASP A 511 -11.89 -29.95 -3.77
CA ASP A 511 -10.96 -30.84 -3.09
C ASP A 511 -11.06 -30.67 -1.57
N MET A 512 -11.15 -29.43 -1.09
CA MET A 512 -11.33 -29.12 0.34
C MET A 512 -12.66 -29.64 0.88
N VAL A 513 -13.77 -29.50 0.13
CA VAL A 513 -15.09 -30.05 0.51
C VAL A 513 -15.09 -31.57 0.53
N ALA A 514 -14.43 -32.21 -0.43
CA ALA A 514 -14.32 -33.66 -0.52
C ALA A 514 -13.33 -34.27 0.49
N GLY A 515 -12.54 -33.44 1.19
CA GLY A 515 -11.45 -33.92 2.05
C GLY A 515 -10.33 -34.60 1.25
N ALA A 516 -10.18 -34.25 -0.03
CA ALA A 516 -9.14 -34.80 -0.89
C ALA A 516 -7.76 -34.32 -0.42
N PRO A 517 -6.72 -35.18 -0.50
CA PRO A 517 -5.36 -34.76 -0.19
C PRO A 517 -4.90 -33.69 -1.19
N PRO A 518 -3.98 -32.80 -0.79
CA PRO A 518 -3.37 -31.86 -1.73
C PRO A 518 -2.74 -32.62 -2.91
N GLU A 519 -2.95 -32.13 -4.13
CA GLU A 519 -2.26 -32.69 -5.29
C GLU A 519 -0.75 -32.45 -5.16
N PRO A 520 0.08 -33.42 -5.59
CA PRO A 520 1.52 -33.20 -5.65
C PRO A 520 1.83 -32.05 -6.60
N GLU A 521 2.73 -31.16 -6.18
CA GLU A 521 3.16 -30.04 -6.99
C GLU A 521 3.80 -30.51 -8.30
N ARG A 522 3.28 -30.03 -9.42
CA ARG A 522 3.77 -30.38 -10.76
C ARG A 522 4.75 -29.35 -11.32
N VAL A 523 4.68 -28.12 -10.83
CA VAL A 523 5.48 -27.00 -11.31
C VAL A 523 5.89 -26.14 -10.12
N ARG A 524 7.09 -25.58 -10.15
CA ARG A 524 7.53 -24.56 -9.21
C ARG A 524 8.03 -23.33 -9.96
N PRO A 525 7.74 -22.13 -9.45
CA PRO A 525 8.32 -20.90 -9.98
C PRO A 525 9.84 -20.82 -9.75
N PRO A 526 10.57 -20.08 -10.59
CA PRO A 526 12.00 -19.90 -10.41
C PRO A 526 12.31 -18.98 -9.22
N ASN A 527 13.44 -19.23 -8.56
CA ASN A 527 14.07 -18.28 -7.66
C ASN A 527 15.14 -17.50 -8.42
N LEU A 528 14.88 -16.21 -8.70
CA LEU A 528 15.75 -15.36 -9.51
C LEU A 528 16.68 -14.48 -8.65
N LEU A 529 16.72 -14.64 -7.33
CA LEU A 529 17.50 -13.78 -6.41
C LEU A 529 18.99 -13.72 -6.78
N ALA A 530 19.60 -14.84 -7.18
CA ALA A 530 21.01 -14.90 -7.55
C ALA A 530 21.35 -14.16 -8.86
N LYS A 531 20.35 -13.80 -9.67
CA LYS A 531 20.52 -13.11 -10.96
C LYS A 531 20.22 -11.61 -10.88
N GLN A 532 19.74 -11.12 -9.74
CA GLN A 532 19.26 -9.74 -9.61
C GLN A 532 20.41 -8.74 -9.81
N TRP A 533 20.13 -7.68 -10.57
CA TRP A 533 21.02 -6.54 -10.72
C TRP A 533 20.47 -5.32 -9.99
N SER A 534 21.38 -4.42 -9.62
CA SER A 534 21.05 -3.12 -9.04
C SER A 534 21.89 -2.04 -9.73
N LEU A 535 21.22 -1.00 -10.21
CA LEU A 535 21.85 0.25 -10.65
C LEU A 535 21.59 1.37 -9.64
N VAL A 536 21.03 1.06 -8.47
CA VAL A 536 20.87 2.01 -7.38
C VAL A 536 22.26 2.40 -6.85
N PRO A 537 22.65 3.67 -6.94
CA PRO A 537 23.99 4.09 -6.54
C PRO A 537 24.21 3.93 -5.03
N PRO A 538 25.39 3.50 -4.56
CA PRO A 538 25.67 3.41 -3.13
C PRO A 538 25.76 4.79 -2.48
N VAL A 539 25.57 4.86 -1.16
CA VAL A 539 25.98 6.04 -0.38
C VAL A 539 27.51 6.04 -0.30
N VAL A 540 28.16 7.07 -0.83
CA VAL A 540 29.63 7.17 -0.88
C VAL A 540 30.16 7.70 0.46
N THR A 541 29.82 8.94 0.79
CA THR A 541 30.20 9.63 2.02
C THR A 541 29.22 10.76 2.30
N ASP A 542 29.04 11.11 3.57
CA ASP A 542 28.34 12.31 4.00
C ASP A 542 29.34 13.35 4.51
N SER A 543 28.94 14.63 4.47
CA SER A 543 29.71 15.75 4.99
C SER A 543 28.76 16.76 5.63
N ALA A 544 29.18 17.35 6.76
CA ALA A 544 28.46 18.44 7.42
C ALA A 544 28.90 19.83 6.92
N GLY A 545 29.82 19.89 5.95
CA GLY A 545 30.43 21.15 5.48
C GLY A 545 31.46 21.73 6.46
N TRP A 546 32.18 22.78 6.03
CA TRP A 546 33.22 23.40 6.85
C TRP A 546 32.62 24.14 8.05
N GLY A 547 33.01 23.77 9.27
CA GLY A 547 32.47 24.33 10.51
C GLY A 547 31.04 23.89 10.86
N GLY A 548 30.46 22.96 10.10
CA GLY A 548 29.18 22.33 10.40
C GLY A 548 29.32 21.08 11.27
N ALA A 549 28.21 20.63 11.83
CA ALA A 549 28.11 19.38 12.56
C ALA A 549 26.78 18.71 12.23
N PHE A 550 26.77 17.37 12.09
CA PHE A 550 25.53 16.63 11.93
C PHE A 550 24.61 16.85 13.15
N GLY A 551 23.31 17.00 12.91
CA GLY A 551 22.32 17.31 13.94
C GLY A 551 22.24 18.81 14.31
N LYS A 552 23.09 19.68 13.76
CA LYS A 552 22.94 21.13 13.99
C LYS A 552 21.71 21.67 13.27
N ALA A 553 20.83 22.37 13.99
CA ALA A 553 19.74 23.15 13.38
C ALA A 553 20.35 24.30 12.55
N VAL A 554 20.11 24.28 11.23
CA VAL A 554 20.57 25.32 10.29
C VAL A 554 19.46 26.33 9.97
N GLU A 555 18.21 25.89 10.08
CA GLU A 555 17.03 26.77 10.13
C GLU A 555 16.22 26.36 11.37
N ASP A 556 16.32 27.16 12.42
CA ASP A 556 15.73 26.87 13.73
C ASP A 556 14.45 27.69 13.96
N VAL A 557 13.69 27.34 15.00
CA VAL A 557 12.57 28.17 15.47
C VAL A 557 13.09 29.52 15.98
N ALA A 558 12.26 30.56 15.86
CA ALA A 558 12.62 31.87 16.38
C ALA A 558 12.77 31.83 17.92
N PRO A 559 13.75 32.54 18.51
CA PRO A 559 13.88 32.61 19.96
C PRO A 559 12.59 33.06 20.65
N GLY A 560 12.06 32.23 21.55
CA GLY A 560 10.79 32.50 22.24
C GLY A 560 9.54 32.32 21.38
N ALA A 561 9.63 31.58 20.27
CA ALA A 561 8.48 31.26 19.43
C ALA A 561 7.34 30.62 20.24
N ALA A 562 6.12 31.07 19.96
CA ALA A 562 4.89 30.54 20.52
C ALA A 562 3.95 30.17 19.37
N TYR A 563 3.42 28.96 19.44
CA TYR A 563 2.51 28.38 18.47
C TYR A 563 1.19 28.00 19.14
N GLN A 564 0.15 27.85 18.33
CA GLN A 564 -1.15 27.33 18.73
C GLN A 564 -1.40 25.97 18.07
N PRO A 565 -2.30 25.15 18.63
CA PRO A 565 -2.81 23.97 17.93
C PRO A 565 -3.31 24.32 16.53
N GLY A 566 -2.93 23.53 15.53
CA GLY A 566 -3.14 23.80 14.10
C GLY A 566 -2.00 24.55 13.40
N ASP A 567 -1.10 25.21 14.13
CA ASP A 567 0.10 25.79 13.53
C ASP A 567 1.09 24.68 13.12
N THR A 568 1.99 25.02 12.19
CA THR A 568 3.09 24.12 11.78
C THR A 568 4.42 24.65 12.25
N VAL A 569 5.15 23.82 13.02
CA VAL A 569 6.55 24.07 13.38
C VAL A 569 7.44 23.42 12.34
N LYS A 570 8.48 24.13 11.87
CA LYS A 570 9.45 23.62 10.88
C LYS A 570 10.87 23.90 11.36
N VAL A 571 11.73 22.89 11.26
CA VAL A 571 13.15 22.98 11.60
C VAL A 571 13.95 22.21 10.55
N THR A 572 15.05 22.78 10.09
CA THR A 572 15.98 22.14 9.16
C THR A 572 17.29 21.84 9.89
N PHE A 573 17.74 20.59 9.81
CA PHE A 573 18.99 20.12 10.39
C PHE A 573 20.02 19.80 9.31
N GLN A 574 21.29 20.07 9.60
CA GLN A 574 22.40 19.47 8.88
C GLN A 574 22.35 17.95 9.11
N SER A 575 22.27 17.16 8.03
CA SER A 575 21.99 15.72 8.10
C SER A 575 22.89 14.90 7.17
N ALA A 576 22.66 13.59 7.17
CA ALA A 576 23.31 12.58 6.34
C ALA A 576 22.25 11.76 5.60
N CYS A 577 22.65 10.92 4.65
CA CYS A 577 21.72 10.09 3.89
C CYS A 577 21.01 9.04 4.77
N PRO A 578 19.65 9.02 4.81
CA PRO A 578 18.88 8.02 5.56
C PRO A 578 19.11 6.57 5.13
N ARG A 579 19.80 6.33 4.01
CA ARG A 579 20.17 4.97 3.57
C ARG A 579 21.32 4.36 4.37
N ASN A 580 22.07 5.15 5.13
CA ASN A 580 23.13 4.61 6.00
C ASN A 580 22.56 3.68 7.07
N ASN A 581 21.36 3.99 7.55
CA ASN A 581 20.60 3.18 8.49
C ASN A 581 19.11 3.43 8.25
N VAL A 582 18.39 2.40 7.81
CA VAL A 582 16.93 2.48 7.61
C VAL A 582 16.16 2.72 8.92
N ARG A 583 16.81 2.47 10.06
CA ARG A 583 16.37 2.73 11.44
C ARG A 583 14.96 2.24 11.75
N ARG A 584 14.84 1.10 12.43
CA ARG A 584 13.57 0.62 13.03
C ARG A 584 13.09 1.46 14.23
N SER A 585 13.88 2.45 14.67
CA SER A 585 13.50 3.44 15.68
C SER A 585 12.82 4.65 15.02
N THR A 586 13.32 5.88 15.17
CA THR A 586 12.68 7.07 14.59
C THR A 586 13.66 8.16 14.15
N PHE A 587 13.47 8.74 12.95
CA PHE A 587 14.31 9.81 12.39
C PHE A 587 14.05 11.19 13.01
N LEU A 588 12.91 11.36 13.68
CA LEU A 588 12.52 12.59 14.36
C LEU A 588 11.76 12.30 15.65
N THR A 589 11.86 13.23 16.59
CA THR A 589 11.00 13.26 17.78
C THR A 589 10.41 14.66 17.94
N VAL A 590 9.18 14.71 18.45
CA VAL A 590 8.64 15.91 19.09
C VAL A 590 8.60 15.62 20.57
N GLU A 591 9.23 16.48 21.36
CA GLU A 591 9.40 16.24 22.79
C GLU A 591 8.78 17.37 23.60
N ARG A 592 8.09 17.00 24.68
CA ARG A 592 7.47 17.92 25.63
C ARG A 592 8.26 17.95 26.93
N TRP A 593 8.47 19.14 27.48
CA TRP A 593 9.09 19.30 28.78
C TRP A 593 8.10 18.92 29.90
N VAL A 594 8.46 17.91 30.68
CA VAL A 594 7.75 17.43 31.88
C VAL A 594 8.56 17.62 33.18
N GLY A 595 9.80 18.10 33.08
CA GLY A 595 10.65 18.41 34.24
C GLY A 595 10.17 19.64 35.04
N PRO A 596 10.73 19.87 36.25
CA PRO A 596 10.37 21.03 37.06
C PRO A 596 10.62 22.33 36.28
N ALA A 597 9.77 23.34 36.51
CA ALA A 597 9.98 24.69 35.97
C ALA A 597 11.38 25.20 36.36
N ARG A 598 12.02 25.98 35.48
CA ARG A 598 13.42 26.46 35.65
C ARG A 598 13.71 26.83 37.12
N GLY A 599 14.54 26.02 37.80
CA GLY A 599 14.97 26.25 39.19
C GLY A 599 14.92 25.04 40.14
N GLY A 600 14.29 23.92 39.76
CA GLY A 600 14.30 22.68 40.57
C GLY A 600 15.46 21.75 40.21
N ARG A 601 16.24 21.29 41.21
CA ARG A 601 17.31 20.29 41.00
C ARG A 601 16.69 18.92 40.67
N PRO A 602 17.13 18.21 39.61
CA PRO A 602 16.70 16.84 39.36
C PRO A 602 17.37 15.86 40.34
N GLY A 603 16.64 14.82 40.75
CA GLY A 603 17.23 13.59 41.26
C GLY A 603 17.78 12.77 40.09
N ALA A 604 19.05 12.37 40.16
CA ALA A 604 19.72 11.67 39.07
C ALA A 604 19.32 10.19 39.03
N GLU A 605 18.71 9.74 37.93
CA GLU A 605 18.69 8.32 37.56
C GLU A 605 19.93 7.97 36.72
N PRO A 606 20.54 6.78 36.87
CA PRO A 606 21.94 6.56 36.48
C PRO A 606 22.20 6.31 34.98
N HIS A 607 21.20 6.41 34.09
CA HIS A 607 21.35 5.99 32.69
C HIS A 607 20.82 6.97 31.64
N ILE A 608 20.39 8.18 32.04
CA ILE A 608 19.87 9.20 31.11
C ILE A 608 20.88 10.35 31.01
N SER A 609 21.19 10.79 29.79
CA SER A 609 22.06 11.95 29.58
C SER A 609 21.48 13.19 30.27
N ALA A 610 22.32 14.07 30.81
CA ALA A 610 21.85 15.28 31.51
C ALA A 610 21.01 16.22 30.61
N GLN A 611 21.07 16.06 29.28
CA GLN A 611 20.32 16.83 28.29
C GLN A 611 18.91 16.28 28.00
N ASP A 612 18.62 15.05 28.42
CA ASP A 612 17.33 14.37 28.18
C ASP A 612 16.47 14.27 29.46
N GLN A 613 17.00 14.66 30.61
CA GLN A 613 16.24 14.70 31.86
C GLN A 613 15.07 15.69 31.75
N GLY A 614 13.85 15.16 31.83
CA GLY A 614 12.62 15.94 31.85
C GLY A 614 11.96 16.20 30.49
N TRP A 615 12.40 15.53 29.42
CA TRP A 615 11.73 15.54 28.11
C TRP A 615 11.01 14.20 27.86
N GLU A 616 9.76 14.28 27.40
CA GLU A 616 8.94 13.13 27.02
C GLU A 616 8.63 13.20 25.52
N VAL A 617 8.84 12.11 24.78
CA VAL A 617 8.49 12.02 23.35
C VAL A 617 6.98 11.94 23.21
N VAL A 618 6.38 12.91 22.51
CA VAL A 618 4.94 12.97 22.25
C VAL A 618 4.56 12.64 20.81
N ALA A 619 5.52 12.71 19.88
CA ALA A 619 5.33 12.26 18.51
C ALA A 619 6.64 11.80 17.87
N THR A 620 6.55 10.88 16.92
CA THR A 620 7.68 10.32 16.15
C THR A 620 7.42 10.44 14.64
N ASP A 621 8.30 9.89 13.81
CA ASP A 621 8.09 9.73 12.36
C ASP A 621 6.96 8.74 11.96
N ASP A 622 6.32 8.07 12.93
CA ASP A 622 5.12 7.25 12.71
C ASP A 622 3.81 8.05 12.92
N ASP A 623 3.89 9.28 13.40
CA ASP A 623 2.72 10.12 13.65
C ASP A 623 2.30 10.91 12.42
N TRP A 624 1.01 10.82 12.06
CA TRP A 624 0.41 11.60 10.97
C TRP A 624 0.60 13.12 11.09
N ALA A 625 0.92 13.64 12.27
CA ALA A 625 1.21 15.05 12.51
C ALA A 625 2.62 15.48 12.06
N THR A 626 3.54 14.55 11.84
CA THR A 626 4.96 14.84 11.57
C THR A 626 5.33 14.55 10.13
N ARG A 627 6.33 15.26 9.61
CA ARG A 627 6.91 15.00 8.28
C ARG A 627 8.42 15.01 8.42
N PHE A 628 9.07 14.01 7.85
CA PHE A 628 10.51 13.98 7.67
C PHE A 628 10.80 14.14 6.17
N ALA A 629 11.46 15.22 5.77
CA ALA A 629 11.92 15.42 4.40
C ALA A 629 13.45 15.47 4.38
N TRP A 630 14.07 14.75 3.45
CA TRP A 630 15.50 14.76 3.25
C TRP A 630 15.84 15.20 1.84
N TYR A 631 16.87 16.05 1.71
CA TYR A 631 17.26 16.60 0.42
C TYR A 631 18.73 17.02 0.38
N ARG A 632 19.22 17.26 -0.84
CA ARG A 632 20.54 17.83 -1.15
C ARG A 632 20.36 19.13 -1.93
N HIS A 633 21.38 20.00 -1.90
CA HIS A 633 21.36 21.21 -2.73
C HIS A 633 21.57 20.93 -4.23
N HIS A 634 22.25 19.83 -4.56
CA HIS A 634 22.45 19.34 -5.93
C HIS A 634 22.67 17.83 -5.89
N ASP A 635 22.47 17.18 -7.02
CA ASP A 635 22.66 15.73 -7.17
C ASP A 635 24.08 15.34 -6.75
N TRP A 636 24.20 14.20 -6.05
CA TRP A 636 25.47 13.63 -5.59
C TRP A 636 26.23 14.44 -4.54
N SER A 637 25.65 15.53 -4.01
CA SER A 637 26.29 16.27 -2.93
C SER A 637 26.48 15.39 -1.68
N PRO A 638 27.67 15.39 -1.04
CA PRO A 638 27.84 14.78 0.26
C PRO A 638 27.18 15.60 1.38
N LEU A 639 26.79 16.85 1.09
CA LEU A 639 26.07 17.73 2.00
C LEU A 639 24.56 17.50 1.85
N SER A 640 23.88 17.18 2.95
CA SER A 640 22.44 16.93 2.95
C SER A 640 21.73 17.50 4.17
N PHE A 641 20.41 17.64 4.09
CA PHE A 641 19.59 18.28 5.11
C PHE A 641 18.37 17.44 5.42
N ALA A 642 17.91 17.53 6.67
CA ALA A 642 16.65 16.97 7.12
C ALA A 642 15.72 18.11 7.54
N GLY A 643 14.66 18.33 6.77
CA GLY A 643 13.54 19.20 7.14
C GLY A 643 12.52 18.40 7.95
N VAL A 644 12.30 18.80 9.19
CA VAL A 644 11.29 18.22 10.08
C VAL A 644 10.15 19.20 10.24
N SER A 645 8.93 18.74 10.01
CA SER A 645 7.71 19.52 10.26
C SER A 645 6.80 18.83 11.27
N TRP A 646 6.18 19.60 12.15
CA TRP A 646 5.14 19.14 13.07
C TRP A 646 3.91 20.03 12.96
N ILE A 647 2.82 19.46 12.47
CA ILE A 647 1.49 20.08 12.45
C ILE A 647 0.86 19.82 13.80
N ILE A 648 0.78 20.84 14.65
CA ILE A 648 0.42 20.67 16.07
C ILE A 648 -1.03 20.16 16.18
N PRO A 649 -1.28 18.94 16.70
CA PRO A 649 -2.63 18.40 16.89
C PRO A 649 -3.50 19.30 17.78
N GLN A 650 -4.81 19.30 17.53
CA GLN A 650 -5.78 20.14 18.26
C GLN A 650 -5.84 19.85 19.77
N ASP A 651 -5.55 18.62 20.15
CA ASP A 651 -5.51 18.11 21.53
C ASP A 651 -4.14 18.25 22.22
N THR A 652 -3.19 18.96 21.59
CA THR A 652 -1.85 19.16 22.15
C THR A 652 -1.91 19.97 23.45
N LEU A 653 -1.37 19.41 24.52
CA LEU A 653 -1.30 20.08 25.81
C LEU A 653 -0.38 21.32 25.75
N PRO A 654 -0.75 22.44 26.39
CA PRO A 654 0.15 23.58 26.52
C PRO A 654 1.47 23.18 27.21
N GLY A 655 2.57 23.78 26.77
CA GLY A 655 3.88 23.46 27.31
C GLY A 655 5.05 23.93 26.47
N ARG A 656 6.25 23.58 26.93
CA ARG A 656 7.50 23.75 26.18
C ARG A 656 7.78 22.49 25.37
N TYR A 657 8.18 22.70 24.13
CA TYR A 657 8.46 21.65 23.16
C TYR A 657 9.82 21.87 22.49
N ARG A 658 10.41 20.79 21.99
CA ARG A 658 11.55 20.80 21.07
C ARG A 658 11.37 19.74 19.99
N ILE A 659 11.98 19.95 18.83
CA ILE A 659 12.07 18.95 17.76
C ILE A 659 13.46 18.31 17.80
N GLY A 660 13.50 16.98 17.87
CA GLY A 660 14.71 16.18 17.72
C GLY A 660 14.85 15.59 16.33
N HIS A 661 16.08 15.43 15.86
CA HIS A 661 16.44 14.70 14.66
C HIS A 661 17.54 13.69 14.98
N HIS A 662 17.38 12.47 14.47
CA HIS A 662 18.33 11.38 14.62
C HIS A 662 18.71 10.80 13.26
N GLY A 663 19.99 10.53 13.06
CA GLY A 663 20.49 9.94 11.82
C GLY A 663 21.83 9.27 11.99
N ASP A 664 22.35 8.76 10.88
CA ASP A 664 23.58 7.98 10.84
C ASP A 664 24.42 8.50 9.66
N ALA A 665 25.64 8.95 9.93
CA ALA A 665 26.52 9.58 8.94
C ALA A 665 27.64 8.64 8.52
N LYS A 666 27.87 8.52 7.21
CA LYS A 666 28.96 7.71 6.66
C LYS A 666 30.19 8.57 6.38
N HIS A 667 31.28 8.28 7.06
CA HIS A 667 32.57 8.95 6.89
C HIS A 667 33.34 8.42 5.67
N ILE A 668 34.35 9.16 5.21
CA ILE A 668 35.13 8.83 4.00
C ILE A 668 35.87 7.48 4.09
N LEU A 669 36.17 7.01 5.30
CA LEU A 669 36.78 5.71 5.57
C LEU A 669 35.76 4.57 5.69
N GLY A 670 34.46 4.87 5.49
CA GLY A 670 33.37 3.91 5.42
C GLY A 670 32.65 3.61 6.73
N SER A 671 33.12 4.10 7.89
CA SER A 671 32.40 3.96 9.16
C SER A 671 31.09 4.74 9.15
N VAL A 672 30.06 4.17 9.76
CA VAL A 672 28.75 4.81 9.96
C VAL A 672 28.61 5.14 11.44
N GLU A 673 28.38 6.41 11.77
CA GLU A 673 28.27 6.88 13.15
C GLU A 673 26.91 7.56 13.39
N PRO A 674 26.22 7.23 14.49
CA PRO A 674 24.95 7.87 14.83
C PRO A 674 25.17 9.31 15.31
N PHE A 675 24.22 10.19 15.02
CA PHE A 675 24.14 11.54 15.57
C PHE A 675 22.71 11.89 15.97
N SER A 676 22.60 12.86 16.87
CA SER A 676 21.33 13.47 17.27
C SER A 676 21.47 14.97 17.34
N GLY A 677 20.37 15.67 17.08
CA GLY A 677 20.29 17.11 17.05
C GLY A 677 18.94 17.59 17.57
N TYR A 678 18.91 18.75 18.20
CA TYR A 678 17.67 19.33 18.73
C TYR A 678 17.53 20.79 18.30
N SER A 679 16.29 21.20 18.04
CA SER A 679 15.93 22.59 17.82
C SER A 679 16.07 23.40 19.11
N SER A 680 16.01 24.73 18.98
CA SER A 680 15.66 25.59 20.11
C SER A 680 14.26 25.24 20.64
N GLU A 681 14.03 25.55 21.91
CA GLU A 681 12.74 25.34 22.55
C GLU A 681 11.69 26.36 22.06
N PHE A 682 10.44 25.92 21.98
CA PHE A 682 9.30 26.76 21.68
C PHE A 682 8.11 26.41 22.58
N VAL A 683 7.10 27.28 22.60
CA VAL A 683 5.90 27.11 23.43
C VAL A 683 4.69 26.79 22.57
N VAL A 684 3.86 25.84 23.00
CA VAL A 684 2.52 25.60 22.43
C VAL A 684 1.48 26.04 23.45
N GLY A 685 0.45 26.77 23.02
CA GLY A 685 -0.66 27.22 23.87
C GLY A 685 -0.30 28.37 24.83
N GLY A 686 0.82 29.05 24.62
CA GLY A 686 1.20 30.26 25.36
C GLY A 686 0.54 31.53 24.79
N ALA A 687 0.30 32.54 25.62
CA ALA A 687 -0.09 33.86 25.15
C ALA A 687 1.03 34.43 24.26
N SER A 688 0.72 34.65 22.98
CA SER A 688 1.65 35.27 22.04
C SER A 688 2.09 36.64 22.59
N THR A 689 3.39 36.81 22.81
CA THR A 689 4.03 38.11 23.07
C THR A 689 4.33 38.87 21.77
N GLN A 690 3.94 38.32 20.61
CA GLN A 690 3.89 39.10 19.38
C GLN A 690 2.68 40.00 19.44
N ALA A 691 2.91 41.26 19.79
CA ALA A 691 2.00 42.35 19.51
C ALA A 691 1.49 42.20 18.07
N ARG A 692 0.20 41.84 17.94
CA ARG A 692 -0.55 41.90 16.69
C ARG A 692 -0.33 43.28 16.09
N LYS A 693 0.57 43.40 15.11
CA LYS A 693 0.43 44.44 14.09
C LYS A 693 -0.82 44.07 13.30
N LEU A 694 -1.96 44.60 13.76
CA LEU A 694 -3.21 44.54 12.99
C LEU A 694 -2.93 45.08 11.58
N PRO A 695 -3.31 44.37 10.52
CA PRO A 695 -3.38 45.00 9.21
C PRO A 695 -4.43 46.12 9.30
N PHE A 696 -4.06 47.28 8.77
CA PHE A 696 -4.81 48.52 8.79
C PHE A 696 -6.07 48.40 7.91
N VAL A 697 -7.08 47.64 8.35
CA VAL A 697 -8.37 47.46 7.65
C VAL A 697 -9.53 48.08 8.46
N GLY A 698 -9.22 48.82 9.52
CA GLY A 698 -10.20 49.51 10.38
C GLY A 698 -10.67 50.88 9.89
N ALA A 699 -10.08 51.42 8.80
CA ALA A 699 -10.36 52.76 8.29
C ALA A 699 -11.21 52.79 7.00
N LEU A 700 -11.14 51.76 6.13
CA LEU A 700 -11.95 51.72 4.90
C LEU A 700 -13.42 51.34 5.15
N VAL A 701 -13.70 50.46 6.12
CA VAL A 701 -15.08 50.01 6.42
C VAL A 701 -15.90 51.11 7.12
N ARG A 702 -15.23 52.02 7.84
CA ARG A 702 -15.87 53.18 8.49
C ARG A 702 -16.10 54.37 7.54
N TRP A 703 -15.33 54.45 6.45
CA TRP A 703 -15.55 55.44 5.39
C TRP A 703 -16.71 55.02 4.47
N TRP A 704 -16.79 53.72 4.12
CA TRP A 704 -17.84 53.19 3.22
C TRP A 704 -19.25 53.26 3.84
N ARG A 705 -19.40 52.98 5.14
CA ARG A 705 -20.69 53.08 5.85
C ARG A 705 -21.18 54.52 6.06
N ARG A 706 -20.33 55.53 5.85
CA ARG A 706 -20.70 56.95 5.95
C ARG A 706 -21.11 57.58 4.60
N MET A 707 -20.86 56.90 3.47
CA MET A 707 -21.27 57.37 2.13
C MET A 707 -22.60 56.79 1.63
N VAL A 708 -23.15 55.75 2.27
CA VAL A 708 -24.41 55.09 1.82
C VAL A 708 -25.66 55.65 2.52
N ALA A 709 -25.56 56.80 3.20
CA ALA A 709 -26.70 57.45 3.87
C ALA A 709 -27.02 58.87 3.37
N ILE A 710 -26.42 59.31 2.25
CA ILE A 710 -26.75 60.60 1.62
C ILE A 710 -26.78 60.37 0.10
N VAL A 711 -27.99 60.14 -0.43
CA VAL A 711 -28.54 60.15 -1.81
C VAL A 711 -29.59 59.02 -1.81
N SER A 712 -30.86 59.28 -1.52
CA SER A 712 -31.85 59.93 -2.40
C SER A 712 -33.08 60.37 -1.58
N PRO A 713 -33.91 61.33 -2.05
CA PRO A 713 -34.42 61.41 -3.42
C PRO A 713 -33.39 61.86 -4.45
#